data_AF-K9PR22-F1
#
_entry.id   AF-K9PR22-F1
#
_cell.length_a   1.000
_cell.length_b   1.000
_cell.length_c   1.000
_cell.angle_alpha   90.00
_cell.angle_beta   90.00
_cell.angle_gamma   90.00
#
_symmetry.space_group_name_H-M   'P 1'
#
loop_
_entity.id
_entity.type
_entity.pdbx_description
1 polymer ?
#
loop_
_entity_poly.entity_id
_entity_poly.type
_entity_poly.pdbx_seq_one_letter_code
_entity_poly.pdbx_strand_id
1 'polypeptide(L)'
;MRQLSLDLSIFEATNKDWFQNILAKLKVKQETGWTDNFGKSLRKCLIQQGVAPVKTLSLFSGGGGLDIAFHDSGFQIIQMVELENKYVQTLLKNSLPGKWLAGSQPICTDIRNYSPDPNLKVDFVIGGPPCQTFSAAGRRAAGVLGTTDARGTLFQEYVRILKILQPKGFLFENVYGITGANGGEAWQEIQAAFQEVGYKIYFRILDAADYGVPQHRERLFIVGLKEGEYLFPYPTHGPDSLDQQSYYSAAQAIKDAAVSDVEMGLGGRFGHLLEHIPPGLNYSFYTKEMGYPHPIFSWRSKFSDFLYKADPQTPVRTIKAQGGQYTGPFSWENRRFSIAELKRLQTIPDDYELVGNQQVCIEQIGNSVPPQLARILAISILDQVMNVKLPFNLSYLSQSHKLGFRQRKRQLTKIYSQKAKTAIEHLSNTGEISSLTCSIHEDKGETIRFLSKENFSWTKEASPESVKIFLTYDLNNSFLVISASTNEIWKEENEFVIDVYPSFGYDEWVLGTRSVKLCAKELDTQIFTSLWKAFEEKLNEMTGKADLVQLSGYYQYNARISGVMNFHPQREVDSFWRVVQCITRCIGTAAQLTTTELAKQWGVKEENIFLYLQSLRNMGYEVRSHNTNPQISMGEYLIPYAFPTLNPKSVQLRKSL
;
A
#
# COMPACT_ATOMS: atom_id res chain seq x y z
N MET A 1 24.15 -7.73 22.33
CA MET A 1 23.27 -7.56 23.51
C MET A 1 24.13 -7.68 24.77
N ARG A 2 24.56 -6.56 25.35
CA ARG A 2 25.02 -6.42 26.74
C ARG A 2 24.44 -5.08 27.20
N GLN A 3 23.40 -5.15 28.03
CA GLN A 3 22.85 -4.01 28.75
C GLN A 3 23.91 -3.52 29.72
N LEU A 4 24.46 -2.33 29.47
CA LEU A 4 25.02 -1.51 30.53
C LEU A 4 23.88 -0.61 31.00
N SER A 5 23.24 -1.04 32.09
CA SER A 5 22.26 -0.26 32.84
C SER A 5 22.99 0.88 33.55
N LEU A 6 22.86 2.08 33.00
CA LEU A 6 22.92 3.29 33.80
C LEU A 6 21.48 3.63 34.18
N ASP A 7 21.23 3.57 35.48
CA ASP A 7 19.94 3.85 36.12
C ASP A 7 19.66 5.35 36.01
N LEU A 8 19.06 5.76 34.89
CA LEU A 8 18.47 7.08 34.70
C LEU A 8 16.97 6.93 34.89
N SER A 9 16.54 6.87 36.15
CA SER A 9 15.16 7.18 36.57
C SER A 9 14.89 8.68 36.34
N ILE A 10 14.91 9.10 35.07
CA ILE A 10 14.45 10.43 34.67
C ILE A 10 12.93 10.40 34.80
N PHE A 11 12.43 11.16 35.78
CA PHE A 11 11.03 11.46 36.05
C PHE A 11 10.17 11.43 34.78
N GLU A 12 9.12 10.59 34.75
CA GLU A 12 8.07 10.74 33.73
C GLU A 12 7.49 12.15 33.85
N ALA A 13 7.44 12.87 32.73
CA ALA A 13 6.95 14.24 32.70
C ALA A 13 5.49 14.28 33.19
N THR A 14 5.23 15.01 34.27
CA THR A 14 3.91 15.19 34.89
C THR A 14 3.17 16.44 34.43
N ASN A 15 3.75 17.21 33.49
CA ASN A 15 3.18 18.48 33.05
C ASN A 15 1.99 18.26 32.12
N LYS A 16 0.83 18.02 32.73
CA LYS A 16 -0.47 18.12 32.08
C LYS A 16 -0.60 19.55 31.55
N ASP A 17 -1.03 19.71 30.30
CA ASP A 17 -1.24 20.99 29.61
C ASP A 17 0.01 21.59 28.92
N TRP A 18 1.04 20.80 28.62
CA TRP A 18 2.26 21.32 27.97
C TRP A 18 1.97 21.90 26.58
N PHE A 19 1.12 21.26 25.78
CA PHE A 19 0.80 21.73 24.44
C PHE A 19 -0.19 22.90 24.48
N GLN A 20 -1.16 22.88 25.40
CA GLN A 20 -2.03 24.04 25.66
C GLN A 20 -1.22 25.30 26.05
N ASN A 21 -0.17 25.13 26.85
CA ASN A 21 0.74 26.22 27.18
C ASN A 21 1.47 26.79 25.94
N ILE A 22 1.90 25.92 25.02
CA ILE A 22 2.50 26.36 23.74
C ILE A 22 1.49 27.20 22.95
N LEU A 23 0.27 26.70 22.79
CA LEU A 23 -0.80 27.40 22.06
C LEU A 23 -1.12 28.76 22.68
N ALA A 24 -1.22 28.83 24.01
CA ALA A 24 -1.45 30.07 24.74
C ALA A 24 -0.31 31.09 24.53
N LYS A 25 0.96 30.64 24.58
CA LYS A 25 2.12 31.50 24.33
C LYS A 25 2.18 32.01 22.89
N LEU A 26 1.82 31.16 21.92
CA LEU A 26 1.76 31.52 20.52
C LEU A 26 0.47 32.27 20.13
N LYS A 27 -0.50 32.39 21.05
CA LYS A 27 -1.82 32.98 20.84
C LYS A 27 -2.60 32.29 19.70
N VAL A 28 -2.49 30.97 19.61
CA VAL A 28 -3.12 30.15 18.58
C VAL A 28 -4.34 29.45 19.16
N LYS A 29 -5.49 29.61 18.50
CA LYS A 29 -6.71 28.83 18.78
C LYS A 29 -6.82 27.69 17.78
N GLN A 30 -7.30 26.54 18.23
CA GLN A 30 -7.41 25.33 17.42
C GLN A 30 -8.70 25.30 16.60
N GLU A 31 -8.86 26.32 15.77
CA GLU A 31 -9.94 26.45 14.80
C GLU A 31 -9.53 25.87 13.43
N THR A 32 -10.38 26.00 12.42
CA THR A 32 -10.08 25.53 11.06
C THR A 32 -8.79 26.16 10.53
N GLY A 33 -7.87 25.34 10.05
CA GLY A 33 -6.57 25.80 9.54
C GLY A 33 -5.59 26.29 10.62
N TRP A 34 -5.82 25.98 11.90
CA TRP A 34 -4.97 26.47 13.02
C TRP A 34 -3.49 26.15 12.86
N THR A 35 -3.14 25.08 12.14
CA THR A 35 -1.75 24.67 11.89
C THR A 35 -0.94 25.73 11.13
N ASP A 36 -1.60 26.52 10.30
CA ASP A 36 -0.95 27.61 9.55
C ASP A 36 -0.60 28.75 10.50
N ASN A 37 -1.57 29.12 11.34
CA ASN A 37 -1.38 30.11 12.39
C ASN A 37 -0.33 29.65 13.41
N PHE A 38 -0.27 28.35 13.72
CA PHE A 38 0.78 27.77 14.56
C PHE A 38 2.17 28.01 13.97
N GLY A 39 2.39 27.64 12.71
CA GLY A 39 3.68 27.86 12.03
C GLY A 39 4.06 29.34 11.95
N LYS A 40 3.12 30.20 11.51
CA LYS A 40 3.33 31.66 11.40
C LYS A 40 3.65 32.30 12.75
N SER A 41 2.89 31.98 13.79
CA SER A 41 3.10 32.51 15.15
C SER A 41 4.40 32.01 15.78
N LEU A 42 4.74 30.73 15.57
CA LEU A 42 5.99 30.16 16.05
C LEU A 42 7.19 30.90 15.44
N ARG A 43 7.23 31.03 14.12
CA ARG A 43 8.30 31.74 13.40
C ARG A 43 8.44 33.17 13.88
N LYS A 44 7.31 33.89 13.96
CA LYS A 44 7.27 35.28 14.45
C LYS A 44 7.82 35.39 15.87
N CYS A 45 7.43 34.48 16.75
CA CYS A 45 7.86 34.46 18.15
C CYS A 45 9.39 34.27 18.26
N LEU A 46 9.96 33.31 17.52
CA LEU A 46 11.39 33.03 17.52
C LEU A 46 12.22 34.21 16.97
N ILE A 47 11.75 34.84 15.89
CA ILE A 47 12.39 36.04 15.33
C ILE A 47 12.36 37.19 16.35
N GLN A 48 11.23 37.42 17.02
CA GLN A 48 11.10 38.48 18.04
C GLN A 48 12.00 38.27 19.26
N GLN A 49 12.37 37.03 19.56
CA GLN A 49 13.31 36.70 20.63
C GLN A 49 14.78 36.78 20.20
N GLY A 50 15.05 37.09 18.94
CA GLY A 50 16.41 37.15 18.41
C GLY A 50 17.10 35.79 18.32
N VAL A 51 16.33 34.69 18.20
CA VAL A 51 16.89 33.37 17.97
C VAL A 51 17.62 33.36 16.62
N ALA A 52 18.92 33.11 16.65
CA ALA A 52 19.72 33.01 15.43
C ALA A 52 19.23 31.81 14.58
N PRO A 53 19.01 31.99 13.26
CA PRO A 53 18.55 30.90 12.42
C PRO A 53 19.58 29.76 12.34
N VAL A 54 19.10 28.53 12.50
CA VAL A 54 19.92 27.32 12.37
C VAL A 54 20.02 26.98 10.88
N LYS A 55 21.24 26.95 10.33
CA LYS A 55 21.42 26.70 8.88
C LYS A 55 21.21 25.23 8.57
N THR A 56 20.26 24.94 7.68
CA THR A 56 19.80 23.59 7.41
C THR A 56 19.86 23.24 5.93
N LEU A 57 20.48 22.10 5.63
CA LEU A 57 20.42 21.48 4.31
C LEU A 57 19.26 20.46 4.27
N SER A 58 18.41 20.56 3.26
CA SER A 58 17.33 19.62 3.02
C SER A 58 17.65 18.71 1.84
N LEU A 59 17.54 17.41 2.07
CA LEU A 59 17.78 16.36 1.08
C LEU A 59 16.46 15.64 0.80
N PHE A 60 16.21 15.31 -0.47
CA PHE A 60 14.98 14.64 -0.90
C PHE A 60 13.74 15.45 -0.51
N SER A 61 13.77 16.76 -0.77
CA SER A 61 12.80 17.74 -0.24
C SER A 61 11.36 17.47 -0.70
N GLY A 62 11.17 16.80 -1.84
CA GLY A 62 9.87 16.49 -2.41
C GLY A 62 9.02 17.75 -2.59
N GLY A 63 7.76 17.71 -2.13
CA GLY A 63 6.86 18.86 -2.16
C GLY A 63 7.16 19.94 -1.10
N GLY A 64 8.11 19.72 -0.19
CA GLY A 64 8.53 20.69 0.81
C GLY A 64 7.90 20.57 2.21
N GLY A 65 7.18 19.48 2.51
CA GLY A 65 6.47 19.35 3.79
C GLY A 65 7.36 19.39 5.04
N LEU A 66 8.54 18.76 4.96
CA LEU A 66 9.53 18.81 6.04
C LEU A 66 10.20 20.19 6.10
N ASP A 67 10.45 20.81 4.95
CA ASP A 67 11.05 22.13 4.81
C ASP A 67 10.18 23.22 5.44
N ILE A 68 8.87 23.21 5.16
CA ILE A 68 7.88 24.11 5.76
C ILE A 68 8.01 24.10 7.27
N ALA A 69 8.05 22.91 7.86
CA ALA A 69 8.06 22.75 9.31
C ALA A 69 9.33 23.27 9.96
N PHE A 70 10.50 22.93 9.41
CA PHE A 70 11.77 23.41 9.94
C PHE A 70 11.92 24.92 9.75
N HIS A 71 11.49 25.44 8.60
CA HIS A 71 11.49 26.87 8.33
C HIS A 71 10.59 27.66 9.31
N ASP A 72 9.41 27.15 9.62
CA ASP A 72 8.51 27.74 10.62
C ASP A 72 9.11 27.72 12.03
N SER A 73 9.92 26.70 12.32
CA SER A 73 10.55 26.48 13.62
C SER A 73 11.95 27.09 13.72
N GLY A 74 12.27 28.16 12.99
CA GLY A 74 13.51 28.93 13.18
C GLY A 74 14.76 28.34 12.51
N PHE A 75 14.61 27.36 11.62
CA PHE A 75 15.70 26.91 10.78
C PHE A 75 15.72 27.68 9.46
N GLN A 76 16.89 28.07 9.00
CA GLN A 76 17.10 28.65 7.68
C GLN A 76 17.45 27.53 6.71
N ILE A 77 16.52 27.15 5.83
CA ILE A 77 16.78 26.17 4.78
C ILE A 77 17.68 26.81 3.73
N ILE A 78 18.95 26.43 3.68
CA ILE A 78 19.92 27.04 2.77
C ILE A 78 19.80 26.49 1.35
N GLN A 79 19.60 25.18 1.24
CA GLN A 79 19.51 24.45 -0.02
C GLN A 79 18.52 23.29 0.13
N MET A 80 17.79 22.98 -0.95
CA MET A 80 16.81 21.90 -1.02
C MET A 80 17.13 21.04 -2.25
N VAL A 81 17.65 19.84 -2.02
CA VAL A 81 18.04 18.91 -3.09
C VAL A 81 16.88 18.01 -3.43
N GLU A 82 16.42 18.08 -4.68
CA GLU A 82 15.29 17.32 -5.18
C GLU A 82 15.54 16.86 -6.62
N LEU A 83 15.18 15.61 -6.93
CA LEU A 83 15.40 15.00 -8.24
C LEU A 83 14.32 15.43 -9.25
N GLU A 84 13.07 15.45 -8.80
CA GLU A 84 11.91 15.64 -9.66
C GLU A 84 11.73 17.13 -9.98
N ASN A 85 12.05 17.53 -11.21
CA ASN A 85 11.93 18.93 -11.66
C ASN A 85 10.54 19.54 -11.37
N LYS A 86 9.46 18.76 -11.52
CA LYS A 86 8.09 19.20 -11.19
C LYS A 86 7.93 19.62 -9.72
N TYR A 87 8.61 18.95 -8.79
CA TYR A 87 8.60 19.31 -7.37
C TYR A 87 9.52 20.50 -7.12
N VAL A 88 10.65 20.57 -7.81
CA VAL A 88 11.54 21.76 -7.77
C VAL A 88 10.81 23.03 -8.18
N GLN A 89 9.91 22.98 -9.17
CA GLN A 89 9.09 24.15 -9.54
C GLN A 89 8.19 24.64 -8.39
N THR A 90 7.59 23.72 -7.63
CA THR A 90 6.86 24.05 -6.38
C THR A 90 7.79 24.72 -5.38
N LEU A 91 8.98 24.15 -5.14
CA LEU A 91 9.94 24.69 -4.19
C LEU A 91 10.44 26.08 -4.60
N LEU A 92 10.76 26.29 -5.89
CA LEU A 92 11.16 27.59 -6.44
C LEU A 92 10.08 28.64 -6.22
N LYS A 93 8.83 28.32 -6.53
CA LYS A 93 7.70 29.23 -6.37
C LYS A 93 7.52 29.67 -4.92
N ASN A 94 7.69 28.74 -3.98
CA ASN A 94 7.57 29.03 -2.55
C ASN A 94 8.85 29.64 -1.94
N SER A 95 9.97 29.68 -2.67
CA SER A 95 11.24 30.27 -2.23
C SER A 95 11.38 31.76 -2.56
N LEU A 96 10.44 32.32 -3.33
CA LEU A 96 10.42 33.74 -3.68
C LEU A 96 10.21 34.64 -2.44
N PRO A 97 10.68 35.91 -2.48
CA PRO A 97 10.44 36.86 -1.40
C PRO A 97 8.95 36.97 -1.03
N GLY A 98 8.65 36.96 0.27
CA GLY A 98 7.28 37.00 0.79
C GLY A 98 6.50 35.67 0.72
N LYS A 99 7.09 34.60 0.17
CA LYS A 99 6.52 33.25 0.17
C LYS A 99 7.01 32.41 1.34
N TRP A 100 6.43 31.22 1.49
CA TRP A 100 6.58 30.42 2.70
C TRP A 100 8.02 29.98 2.98
N LEU A 101 8.81 29.64 1.97
CA LEU A 101 10.21 29.18 2.08
C LEU A 101 11.20 30.26 1.60
N ALA A 102 10.84 31.54 1.74
CA ALA A 102 11.61 32.65 1.21
C ALA A 102 13.10 32.59 1.59
N GLY A 103 13.96 32.68 0.58
CA GLY A 103 15.43 32.66 0.73
C GLY A 103 16.07 31.27 0.59
N SER A 104 15.27 30.21 0.52
CA SER A 104 15.77 28.85 0.25
C SER A 104 16.22 28.70 -1.21
N GLN A 105 17.18 27.81 -1.47
CA GLN A 105 17.70 27.54 -2.82
C GLN A 105 17.40 26.10 -3.27
N PRO A 106 16.34 25.86 -4.06
CA PRO A 106 16.10 24.55 -4.66
C PRO A 106 17.17 24.17 -5.68
N ILE A 107 17.62 22.92 -5.67
CA ILE A 107 18.61 22.35 -6.58
C ILE A 107 18.00 21.10 -7.23
N CYS A 108 17.76 21.16 -8.54
CA CYS A 108 17.25 20.04 -9.32
C CYS A 108 18.41 19.10 -9.71
N THR A 109 18.64 18.05 -8.92
CA THR A 109 19.68 17.07 -9.23
C THR A 109 19.39 15.73 -8.56
N ASP A 110 19.92 14.66 -9.14
CA ASP A 110 20.09 13.42 -8.43
C ASP A 110 21.06 13.62 -7.26
N ILE A 111 20.70 13.11 -6.08
CA ILE A 111 21.54 13.20 -4.88
C ILE A 111 22.93 12.60 -5.09
N ARG A 112 23.06 11.57 -5.94
CA ARG A 112 24.33 10.91 -6.27
C ARG A 112 25.31 11.84 -6.98
N ASN A 113 24.77 12.82 -7.70
CA ASN A 113 25.57 13.83 -8.41
C ASN A 113 25.75 15.10 -7.58
N TYR A 114 25.03 15.22 -6.45
CA TYR A 114 25.14 16.37 -5.56
C TYR A 114 26.33 16.21 -4.61
N SER A 115 27.21 17.21 -4.61
CA SER A 115 28.31 17.33 -3.65
C SER A 115 28.32 18.75 -3.10
N PRO A 116 28.02 18.95 -1.80
CA PRO A 116 28.03 20.27 -1.21
C PRO A 116 29.47 20.75 -1.05
N ASP A 117 29.67 22.07 -1.13
CA ASP A 117 30.95 22.68 -0.78
C ASP A 117 31.28 22.34 0.68
N PRO A 118 32.45 21.75 1.00
CA PRO A 118 32.86 21.49 2.38
C PRO A 118 32.89 22.74 3.27
N ASN A 119 33.01 23.94 2.68
CA ASN A 119 32.95 25.22 3.40
C ASN A 119 31.53 25.75 3.62
N LEU A 120 30.51 25.08 3.05
CA LEU A 120 29.11 25.42 3.27
C LEU A 120 28.78 25.21 4.74
N LYS A 121 28.46 26.31 5.45
CA LYS A 121 28.09 26.24 6.87
C LYS A 121 26.70 25.63 7.03
N VAL A 122 26.65 24.38 7.49
CA VAL A 122 25.43 23.62 7.77
C VAL A 122 25.46 23.15 9.22
N ASP A 123 24.47 23.61 10.00
CA ASP A 123 24.33 23.24 11.40
C ASP A 123 23.52 21.94 11.56
N PHE A 124 22.56 21.72 10.66
CA PHE A 124 21.64 20.58 10.71
C PHE A 124 21.28 20.07 9.30
N VAL A 125 20.99 18.77 9.18
CA VAL A 125 20.53 18.18 7.91
C VAL A 125 19.17 17.52 8.11
N ILE A 126 18.26 17.67 7.15
CA ILE A 126 16.95 17.02 7.15
C ILE A 126 16.73 16.27 5.84
N GLY A 127 15.95 15.19 5.86
CA GLY A 127 15.51 14.54 4.62
C GLY A 127 14.85 13.19 4.80
N GLY A 128 14.15 12.74 3.77
CA GLY A 128 13.48 11.44 3.74
C GLY A 128 13.80 10.66 2.47
N PRO A 129 14.91 9.89 2.44
CA PRO A 129 15.27 9.12 1.25
C PRO A 129 14.18 8.09 0.89
N PRO A 130 13.87 7.91 -0.41
CA PRO A 130 12.80 7.01 -0.82
C PRO A 130 13.13 5.55 -0.47
N CYS A 131 12.13 4.82 0.03
CA CYS A 131 12.30 3.50 0.63
C CYS A 131 11.28 2.48 0.06
N GLN A 132 11.06 2.57 -1.26
CA GLN A 132 9.93 1.93 -1.94
C GLN A 132 9.90 0.39 -1.81
N THR A 133 11.07 -0.25 -1.74
CA THR A 133 11.22 -1.71 -1.55
C THR A 133 10.71 -2.23 -0.21
N PHE A 134 10.62 -1.37 0.81
CA PHE A 134 10.28 -1.76 2.18
C PHE A 134 8.84 -1.41 2.60
N SER A 135 8.06 -0.82 1.68
CA SER A 135 6.66 -0.44 1.94
C SER A 135 5.70 -1.64 1.96
N ALA A 136 4.58 -1.54 2.67
CA ALA A 136 3.57 -2.60 2.70
C ALA A 136 2.96 -2.90 1.30
N ALA A 137 2.90 -1.89 0.42
CA ALA A 137 2.46 -2.04 -0.96
C ALA A 137 3.52 -2.78 -1.79
N GLY A 138 4.79 -2.42 -1.66
CA GLY A 138 5.93 -3.13 -2.27
C GLY A 138 5.97 -4.61 -1.86
N ARG A 139 5.78 -4.88 -0.56
CA ARG A 139 5.69 -6.26 -0.03
C ARG A 139 4.58 -7.11 -0.66
N ARG A 140 3.45 -6.53 -1.06
CA ARG A 140 2.37 -7.29 -1.72
C ARG A 140 2.54 -7.41 -3.23
N ALA A 141 3.13 -6.40 -3.87
CA ALA A 141 3.29 -6.37 -5.31
C ALA A 141 4.46 -7.24 -5.82
N ALA A 142 5.57 -7.26 -5.08
CA ALA A 142 6.81 -7.94 -5.50
C ALA A 142 7.61 -8.52 -4.32
N GLY A 143 7.03 -8.56 -3.11
CA GLY A 143 7.72 -8.81 -1.83
C GLY A 143 8.84 -7.82 -1.49
N VAL A 144 9.51 -7.99 -0.33
CA VAL A 144 10.64 -7.14 0.09
C VAL A 144 11.82 -7.39 -0.86
N LEU A 145 12.12 -6.44 -1.75
CA LEU A 145 13.32 -6.49 -2.61
C LEU A 145 14.60 -6.06 -1.86
N GLY A 146 14.51 -5.66 -0.59
CA GLY A 146 15.70 -5.36 0.22
C GLY A 146 16.53 -4.17 -0.31
N THR A 147 17.84 -4.20 0.01
CA THR A 147 18.88 -3.22 -0.37
C THR A 147 19.45 -3.45 -1.78
N THR A 148 18.94 -4.42 -2.56
CA THR A 148 19.45 -4.74 -3.91
C THR A 148 18.81 -3.91 -5.03
N ASP A 149 17.76 -3.13 -4.74
CA ASP A 149 17.28 -2.07 -5.65
C ASP A 149 18.16 -0.82 -5.46
N ALA A 150 18.57 -0.15 -6.55
CA ALA A 150 19.37 1.09 -6.53
C ALA A 150 18.72 2.23 -5.72
N ARG A 151 17.41 2.13 -5.42
CA ARG A 151 16.70 3.05 -4.51
C ARG A 151 16.87 2.71 -3.03
N GLY A 152 17.15 1.45 -2.69
CA GLY A 152 17.38 0.99 -1.31
C GLY A 152 18.72 1.43 -0.72
N THR A 153 19.66 1.89 -1.55
CA THR A 153 20.99 2.38 -1.13
C THR A 153 21.09 3.90 -0.99
N LEU A 154 20.02 4.66 -1.29
CA LEU A 154 20.05 6.13 -1.25
C LEU A 154 20.27 6.71 0.16
N PHE A 155 20.09 5.92 1.23
CA PHE A 155 20.50 6.34 2.57
C PHE A 155 22.03 6.49 2.68
N GLN A 156 22.82 5.75 1.89
CA GLN A 156 24.28 5.88 1.85
C GLN A 156 24.69 7.25 1.29
N GLU A 157 23.92 7.81 0.35
CA GLU A 157 24.13 9.17 -0.14
C GLU A 157 23.86 10.21 0.96
N TYR A 158 22.85 9.99 1.80
CA TYR A 158 22.64 10.82 2.99
C TYR A 158 23.87 10.76 3.91
N VAL A 159 24.39 9.56 4.18
CA VAL A 159 25.61 9.34 4.99
C VAL A 159 26.84 10.00 4.37
N ARG A 160 27.02 9.93 3.04
CA ARG A 160 28.10 10.61 2.32
C ARG A 160 28.06 12.12 2.55
N ILE A 161 26.88 12.73 2.50
CA ILE A 161 26.70 14.17 2.75
C ILE A 161 27.04 14.52 4.20
N LEU A 162 26.61 13.71 5.17
CA LEU A 162 27.00 13.88 6.58
C LEU A 162 28.52 13.78 6.77
N LYS A 163 29.18 12.87 6.04
CA LYS A 163 30.65 12.71 6.09
C LYS A 163 31.37 13.99 5.65
N ILE A 164 30.85 14.68 4.64
CA ILE A 164 31.42 15.92 4.09
C ILE A 164 31.15 17.12 5.01
N LEU A 165 29.90 17.33 5.38
CA LEU A 165 29.46 18.56 6.07
C LEU A 165 29.58 18.49 7.59
N GLN A 166 29.58 17.29 8.15
CA GLN A 166 29.80 17.06 9.59
C GLN A 166 28.89 17.91 10.51
N PRO A 167 27.57 18.07 10.22
CA PRO A 167 26.65 18.94 10.99
C PRO A 167 26.52 18.49 12.46
N LYS A 168 25.94 19.34 13.32
CA LYS A 168 25.71 19.01 14.74
C LYS A 168 24.78 17.80 14.89
N GLY A 169 23.79 17.71 14.02
CA GLY A 169 22.86 16.59 13.97
C GLY A 169 22.08 16.53 12.66
N PHE A 170 21.21 15.54 12.58
CA PHE A 170 20.31 15.39 11.44
C PHE A 170 18.96 14.80 11.86
N LEU A 171 17.94 15.02 11.03
CA LEU A 171 16.67 14.30 11.07
C LEU A 171 16.47 13.53 9.77
N PHE A 172 16.28 12.22 9.90
CA PHE A 172 16.00 11.29 8.83
C PHE A 172 14.59 10.73 9.00
N GLU A 173 13.73 10.94 8.01
CA GLU A 173 12.36 10.41 7.97
C GLU A 173 12.30 9.18 7.07
N ASN A 174 11.49 8.18 7.45
CA ASN A 174 11.22 7.04 6.61
C ASN A 174 9.92 6.29 6.95
N VAL A 175 9.53 5.35 6.10
CA VAL A 175 8.44 4.41 6.38
C VAL A 175 8.79 3.45 7.52
N TYR A 176 7.83 3.16 8.38
CA TYR A 176 8.03 2.29 9.55
C TYR A 176 8.46 0.85 9.22
N GLY A 177 8.25 0.40 7.98
CA GLY A 177 8.50 -0.99 7.56
C GLY A 177 9.97 -1.39 7.54
N ILE A 178 10.88 -0.42 7.58
CA ILE A 178 12.33 -0.64 7.48
C ILE A 178 12.90 -1.42 8.69
N THR A 179 12.30 -1.26 9.89
CA THR A 179 12.82 -1.89 11.12
C THR A 179 12.58 -3.41 11.19
N GLY A 180 11.75 -3.96 10.29
CA GLY A 180 11.44 -5.40 10.23
C GLY A 180 11.75 -6.04 8.88
N ALA A 181 12.40 -5.31 7.96
CA ALA A 181 12.80 -5.83 6.67
C ALA A 181 14.04 -6.73 6.80
N ASN A 182 14.14 -7.77 5.95
CA ASN A 182 15.26 -8.73 5.91
C ASN A 182 15.66 -9.26 7.31
N GLY A 183 14.69 -9.60 8.18
CA GLY A 183 15.00 -10.07 9.53
C GLY A 183 15.70 -9.06 10.44
N GLY A 184 15.79 -7.79 10.05
CA GLY A 184 16.46 -6.71 10.80
C GLY A 184 17.84 -6.31 10.25
N GLU A 185 18.37 -6.99 9.22
CA GLU A 185 19.70 -6.70 8.67
C GLU A 185 19.82 -5.28 8.09
N ALA A 186 18.85 -4.86 7.27
CA ALA A 186 18.85 -3.50 6.69
C ALA A 186 18.81 -2.41 7.78
N TRP A 187 18.18 -2.69 8.91
CA TRP A 187 18.17 -1.79 10.05
C TRP A 187 19.55 -1.70 10.72
N GLN A 188 20.22 -2.84 10.91
CA GLN A 188 21.57 -2.89 11.45
C GLN A 188 22.58 -2.16 10.55
N GLU A 189 22.45 -2.30 9.23
CA GLU A 189 23.28 -1.60 8.25
C GLU A 189 23.13 -0.08 8.37
N ILE A 190 21.90 0.42 8.49
CA ILE A 190 21.62 1.85 8.70
C ILE A 190 22.24 2.36 10.00
N GLN A 191 22.10 1.59 11.09
CA GLN A 191 22.70 1.93 12.39
C GLN A 191 24.22 2.01 12.28
N ALA A 192 24.86 1.03 11.66
CA ALA A 192 26.29 0.98 11.47
C ALA A 192 26.80 2.14 10.59
N ALA A 193 26.11 2.44 9.48
CA ALA A 193 26.51 3.50 8.56
C ALA A 193 26.50 4.88 9.22
N PHE A 194 25.48 5.20 10.03
CA PHE A 194 25.45 6.47 10.77
C PHE A 194 26.50 6.52 11.90
N GLN A 195 26.74 5.38 12.57
CA GLN A 195 27.78 5.28 13.59
C GLN A 195 29.19 5.46 13.00
N GLU A 196 29.44 4.94 11.81
CA GLU A 196 30.72 5.06 11.10
C GLU A 196 31.09 6.53 10.81
N VAL A 197 30.09 7.36 10.48
CA VAL A 197 30.30 8.80 10.28
C VAL A 197 30.20 9.62 11.58
N GLY A 198 30.17 8.94 12.74
CA GLY A 198 30.31 9.57 14.06
C GLY A 198 29.00 10.01 14.72
N TYR A 199 27.84 9.51 14.30
CA TYR A 199 26.55 9.88 14.89
C TYR A 199 25.94 8.74 15.71
N LYS A 200 25.52 9.07 16.94
CA LYS A 200 24.60 8.25 17.73
C LYS A 200 23.17 8.56 17.30
N ILE A 201 22.38 7.53 16.99
CA ILE A 201 21.01 7.70 16.52
C ILE A 201 19.96 7.40 17.59
N TYR A 202 18.87 8.16 17.56
CA TYR A 202 17.69 8.03 18.40
C TYR A 202 16.48 7.92 17.48
N PHE A 203 15.60 6.95 17.70
CA PHE A 203 14.51 6.72 16.76
C PHE A 203 13.19 6.36 17.44
N ARG A 204 12.08 6.78 16.82
CA ARG A 204 10.72 6.38 17.19
C ARG A 204 9.81 6.31 15.97
N ILE A 205 8.79 5.48 16.09
CA ILE A 205 7.67 5.46 15.15
C ILE A 205 6.56 6.34 15.74
N LEU A 206 6.16 7.35 15.01
CA LEU A 206 5.14 8.33 15.41
C LEU A 206 3.95 8.25 14.45
N ASP A 207 2.73 8.40 14.97
CA ASP A 207 1.54 8.63 14.15
C ASP A 207 1.25 10.14 14.09
N ALA A 208 1.18 10.70 12.89
CA ALA A 208 0.88 12.12 12.69
C ALA A 208 -0.41 12.58 13.39
N ALA A 209 -1.42 11.70 13.54
CA ALA A 209 -2.65 11.99 14.26
C ALA A 209 -2.42 12.40 15.72
N ASP A 210 -1.44 11.78 16.38
CA ASP A 210 -1.07 12.06 17.77
C ASP A 210 -0.38 13.44 17.92
N TYR A 211 -0.09 14.13 16.81
CA TYR A 211 0.59 15.43 16.78
C TYR A 211 -0.24 16.54 16.10
N GLY A 212 -1.56 16.38 16.05
CA GLY A 212 -2.47 17.41 15.55
C GLY A 212 -2.65 17.46 14.03
N VAL A 213 -2.24 16.40 13.33
CA VAL A 213 -2.52 16.22 11.90
C VAL A 213 -3.82 15.43 11.77
N PRO A 214 -4.78 15.82 10.91
CA PRO A 214 -6.06 15.11 10.76
C PRO A 214 -5.90 13.85 9.87
N GLN A 215 -4.78 13.13 10.03
CA GLN A 215 -4.43 11.93 9.28
C GLN A 215 -3.66 10.93 10.15
N HIS A 216 -4.08 9.66 10.13
CA HIS A 216 -3.28 8.55 10.61
C HIS A 216 -2.15 8.23 9.62
N ARG A 217 -0.91 8.56 9.98
CA ARG A 217 0.30 8.34 9.16
C ARG A 217 1.47 7.99 10.06
N GLU A 218 1.75 6.69 10.14
CA GLU A 218 2.91 6.17 10.85
C GLU A 218 4.20 6.38 10.04
N ARG A 219 5.20 7.01 10.68
CA ARG A 219 6.54 7.20 10.14
C ARG A 219 7.61 6.95 11.18
N LEU A 220 8.74 6.40 10.72
CA LEU A 220 9.96 6.29 11.50
C LEU A 220 10.70 7.62 11.38
N PHE A 221 11.05 8.20 12.52
CA PHE A 221 11.94 9.34 12.61
C PHE A 221 13.20 8.91 13.32
N ILE A 222 14.35 9.30 12.77
CA ILE A 222 15.67 9.09 13.34
C ILE A 222 16.31 10.46 13.51
N VAL A 223 16.74 10.77 14.73
CA VAL A 223 17.56 11.94 15.03
C VAL A 223 18.96 11.44 15.35
N GLY A 224 19.94 11.84 14.56
CA GLY A 224 21.34 11.50 14.78
C GLY A 224 22.12 12.69 15.32
N LEU A 225 22.89 12.48 16.37
CA LEU A 225 23.70 13.50 17.04
C LEU A 225 25.16 13.04 17.15
N LYS A 226 26.10 13.97 17.05
CA LYS A 226 27.51 13.68 17.38
C LYS A 226 27.71 13.51 18.88
N GLU A 227 27.06 14.36 19.66
CA GLU A 227 27.17 14.42 21.11
C GLU A 227 25.80 14.69 21.75
N GLY A 228 25.63 14.25 22.99
CA GLY A 228 24.40 14.43 23.76
C GLY A 228 23.38 13.31 23.57
N GLU A 229 22.18 13.54 24.10
CA GLU A 229 21.05 12.63 23.97
C GLU A 229 19.80 13.33 23.44
N TYR A 230 18.90 12.55 22.84
CA TYR A 230 17.66 13.07 22.30
C TYR A 230 16.45 12.25 22.75
N LEU A 231 15.44 12.94 23.27
CA LEU A 231 14.13 12.39 23.58
C LEU A 231 13.08 12.97 22.65
N PHE A 232 12.17 12.12 22.17
CA PHE A 232 11.07 12.55 21.32
C PHE A 232 9.96 13.21 22.16
N PRO A 233 9.27 14.24 21.62
CA PRO A 233 8.20 14.91 22.32
C PRO A 233 6.97 14.01 22.54
N TYR A 234 6.27 14.19 23.66
CA TYR A 234 4.98 13.55 23.90
C TYR A 234 3.97 13.91 22.80
N PRO A 235 2.98 13.05 22.53
CA PRO A 235 1.81 13.41 21.73
C PRO A 235 1.11 14.69 22.20
N THR A 236 0.72 15.53 21.25
CA THR A 236 -0.09 16.73 21.51
C THR A 236 -1.59 16.45 21.46
N HIS A 237 -1.99 15.35 20.81
CA HIS A 237 -3.38 14.94 20.61
C HIS A 237 -3.53 13.43 20.83
N GLY A 238 -4.76 12.99 21.01
CA GLY A 238 -5.13 11.60 21.14
C GLY A 238 -4.91 11.02 22.54
N PRO A 239 -5.22 9.72 22.71
CA PRO A 239 -5.20 9.07 24.04
C PRO A 239 -3.82 9.01 24.71
N ASP A 240 -2.74 9.09 23.92
CA ASP A 240 -1.36 9.07 24.44
C ASP A 240 -0.86 10.48 24.81
N SER A 241 -1.67 11.53 24.63
CA SER A 241 -1.32 12.90 25.00
C SER A 241 -1.47 13.14 26.50
N LEU A 242 -0.50 13.82 27.10
CA LEU A 242 -0.59 14.28 28.50
C LEU A 242 -1.73 15.28 28.72
N ASP A 243 -2.05 16.05 27.68
CA ASP A 243 -3.10 17.08 27.68
C ASP A 243 -4.50 16.46 27.47
N GLN A 244 -4.57 15.16 27.15
CA GLN A 244 -5.82 14.44 26.80
C GLN A 244 -6.64 15.14 25.70
N GLN A 245 -5.94 15.89 24.85
CA GLN A 245 -6.59 16.61 23.77
C GLN A 245 -7.14 15.64 22.73
N SER A 246 -8.39 15.86 22.29
CA SER A 246 -9.02 15.05 21.24
C SER A 246 -8.30 15.19 19.90
N TYR A 247 -8.38 14.16 19.06
CA TYR A 247 -7.84 14.21 17.70
C TYR A 247 -8.43 15.35 16.87
N TYR A 248 -7.60 15.97 16.02
CA TYR A 248 -8.06 16.93 15.03
C TYR A 248 -8.80 16.18 13.91
N SER A 249 -10.10 16.44 13.73
CA SER A 249 -10.92 15.64 12.82
C SER A 249 -10.80 16.10 11.37
N ALA A 250 -11.11 15.21 10.43
CA ALA A 250 -11.11 15.54 9.01
C ALA A 250 -12.07 16.68 8.66
N ALA A 251 -13.29 16.68 9.24
CA ALA A 251 -14.27 17.73 8.98
C ALA A 251 -13.83 19.10 9.52
N GLN A 252 -13.22 19.13 10.71
CA GLN A 252 -12.69 20.39 11.26
C GLN A 252 -11.57 20.96 10.40
N ALA A 253 -10.71 20.09 9.85
CA ALA A 253 -9.59 20.49 9.01
C ALA A 253 -10.02 21.08 7.68
N ILE A 254 -10.98 20.47 6.99
CA ILE A 254 -11.33 20.87 5.62
C ILE A 254 -12.46 21.89 5.54
N LYS A 255 -13.09 22.25 6.67
CA LYS A 255 -14.19 23.21 6.70
C LYS A 255 -13.81 24.49 5.93
N ASP A 256 -14.67 24.98 5.04
CA ASP A 256 -14.41 26.19 4.23
C ASP A 256 -13.18 26.11 3.30
N ALA A 257 -12.63 24.91 3.03
CA ALA A 257 -11.60 24.74 2.01
C ALA A 257 -12.19 24.91 0.61
N ALA A 258 -11.37 25.37 -0.35
CA ALA A 258 -11.81 25.52 -1.73
C ALA A 258 -12.16 24.16 -2.37
N VAL A 259 -13.31 24.09 -3.04
CA VAL A 259 -13.84 22.87 -3.70
C VAL A 259 -14.01 23.03 -5.21
N SER A 260 -13.33 24.00 -5.83
CA SER A 260 -13.48 24.34 -7.26
C SER A 260 -13.18 23.18 -8.22
N ASP A 261 -12.38 22.20 -7.79
CA ASP A 261 -11.83 21.13 -8.65
C ASP A 261 -12.43 19.75 -8.35
N VAL A 262 -13.67 19.71 -7.85
CA VAL A 262 -14.29 18.45 -7.38
C VAL A 262 -15.43 18.01 -8.28
N GLU A 263 -15.27 16.83 -8.88
CA GLU A 263 -16.36 16.09 -9.51
C GLU A 263 -17.14 15.29 -8.46
N MET A 264 -18.47 15.36 -8.53
CA MET A 264 -19.34 14.54 -7.68
C MET A 264 -19.33 13.08 -8.12
N GLY A 265 -19.41 12.19 -7.14
CA GLY A 265 -19.44 10.75 -7.38
C GLY A 265 -18.06 10.17 -7.72
N LEU A 266 -18.06 8.86 -7.95
CA LEU A 266 -16.91 8.14 -8.47
C LEU A 266 -17.37 7.34 -9.70
N GLY A 267 -16.72 7.53 -10.83
CA GLY A 267 -16.99 6.74 -12.04
C GLY A 267 -16.41 5.32 -11.97
N GLY A 268 -16.61 4.56 -13.05
CA GLY A 268 -15.99 3.24 -13.26
C GLY A 268 -16.71 2.07 -12.59
N ARG A 269 -16.15 0.86 -12.78
CA ARG A 269 -16.73 -0.45 -12.41
C ARG A 269 -17.22 -0.53 -10.97
N PHE A 270 -16.58 0.15 -10.02
CA PHE A 270 -16.89 0.07 -8.59
C PHE A 270 -17.29 1.42 -7.97
N GLY A 271 -17.49 2.45 -8.79
CA GLY A 271 -17.72 3.80 -8.32
C GLY A 271 -19.03 3.96 -7.52
N HIS A 272 -20.13 3.42 -8.05
CA HIS A 272 -21.45 3.38 -7.39
C HIS A 272 -21.42 2.74 -6.00
N LEU A 273 -20.49 1.80 -5.74
CA LEU A 273 -20.38 1.16 -4.44
C LEU A 273 -19.91 2.12 -3.34
N LEU A 274 -19.29 3.26 -3.69
CA LEU A 274 -18.85 4.22 -2.69
C LEU A 274 -20.03 4.77 -1.89
N GLU A 275 -21.18 5.00 -2.52
CA GLU A 275 -22.34 5.65 -1.91
C GLU A 275 -22.83 4.93 -0.65
N HIS A 276 -22.92 3.60 -0.69
CA HIS A 276 -23.46 2.83 0.44
C HIS A 276 -22.40 2.51 1.50
N ILE A 277 -21.09 2.73 1.23
CA ILE A 277 -20.05 2.49 2.24
C ILE A 277 -20.20 3.51 3.37
N PRO A 278 -20.36 3.10 4.63
CA PRO A 278 -20.41 4.05 5.74
C PRO A 278 -19.07 4.81 5.89
N PRO A 279 -19.09 6.09 6.32
CA PRO A 279 -17.86 6.82 6.64
C PRO A 279 -16.92 6.01 7.55
N GLY A 280 -15.62 6.06 7.31
CA GLY A 280 -14.61 5.27 8.04
C GLY A 280 -14.42 3.82 7.55
N LEU A 281 -15.32 3.30 6.72
CA LEU A 281 -15.22 1.96 6.11
C LEU A 281 -14.64 2.03 4.69
N ASN A 282 -14.45 0.86 4.10
CA ASN A 282 -13.89 0.65 2.77
C ASN A 282 -14.61 -0.52 2.09
N TYR A 283 -14.08 -1.01 0.97
CA TYR A 283 -14.62 -2.16 0.22
C TYR A 283 -14.98 -3.38 1.08
N SER A 284 -14.29 -3.58 2.23
CA SER A 284 -14.58 -4.68 3.14
C SER A 284 -16.04 -4.68 3.61
N PHE A 285 -16.72 -3.53 3.57
CA PHE A 285 -18.16 -3.42 3.83
C PHE A 285 -18.99 -4.44 3.03
N TYR A 286 -18.59 -4.75 1.79
CA TYR A 286 -19.27 -5.71 0.91
C TYR A 286 -18.70 -7.13 1.00
N THR A 287 -18.15 -7.52 2.15
CA THR A 287 -17.60 -8.88 2.39
C THR A 287 -18.52 -9.65 3.35
N LYS A 288 -18.47 -10.99 3.27
CA LYS A 288 -19.20 -11.88 4.19
C LYS A 288 -18.83 -11.61 5.65
N GLU A 289 -17.56 -11.32 5.92
CA GLU A 289 -17.00 -11.09 7.24
C GLU A 289 -17.53 -9.82 7.91
N MET A 290 -18.01 -8.85 7.12
CA MET A 290 -18.70 -7.66 7.63
C MET A 290 -20.22 -7.84 7.71
N GLY A 291 -20.74 -9.02 7.34
CA GLY A 291 -22.15 -9.38 7.39
C GLY A 291 -22.95 -9.01 6.14
N TYR A 292 -22.30 -8.67 5.03
CA TYR A 292 -23.01 -8.27 3.82
C TYR A 292 -23.68 -9.50 3.16
N PRO A 293 -24.99 -9.47 2.86
CA PRO A 293 -25.75 -10.65 2.45
C PRO A 293 -25.36 -11.21 1.08
N HIS A 294 -24.90 -10.34 0.17
CA HIS A 294 -24.42 -10.72 -1.16
C HIS A 294 -22.99 -10.20 -1.38
N PRO A 295 -21.96 -10.88 -0.85
CA PRO A 295 -20.59 -10.38 -0.87
C PRO A 295 -20.09 -10.06 -2.29
N ILE A 296 -19.63 -8.83 -2.51
CA ILE A 296 -19.07 -8.37 -3.80
C ILE A 296 -17.55 -8.62 -3.83
N PHE A 297 -16.91 -8.61 -2.67
CA PHE A 297 -15.47 -8.82 -2.55
C PHE A 297 -15.17 -9.95 -1.58
N SER A 298 -14.11 -10.72 -1.87
CA SER A 298 -13.53 -11.64 -0.88
C SER A 298 -12.78 -10.84 0.20
N TRP A 299 -12.76 -11.34 1.43
CA TRP A 299 -11.98 -10.73 2.51
C TRP A 299 -10.51 -10.56 2.15
N ARG A 300 -9.99 -9.36 2.41
CA ARG A 300 -8.59 -8.98 2.13
C ARG A 300 -8.18 -9.07 0.65
N SER A 301 -9.13 -9.18 -0.29
CA SER A 301 -8.86 -9.21 -1.73
C SER A 301 -8.36 -7.88 -2.31
N LYS A 302 -8.64 -6.75 -1.65
CA LYS A 302 -8.15 -5.41 -2.02
C LYS A 302 -7.38 -4.77 -0.86
N PHE A 303 -6.63 -3.71 -1.18
CA PHE A 303 -5.97 -2.90 -0.14
C PHE A 303 -7.01 -2.15 0.70
N SER A 304 -6.67 -1.84 1.95
CA SER A 304 -7.58 -1.22 2.91
C SER A 304 -8.04 0.19 2.52
N ASP A 305 -7.33 0.85 1.61
CA ASP A 305 -7.65 2.15 1.02
C ASP A 305 -8.54 2.06 -0.22
N PHE A 306 -8.84 0.85 -0.72
CA PHE A 306 -9.75 0.65 -1.84
C PHE A 306 -11.19 1.00 -1.42
N LEU A 307 -11.80 1.97 -2.10
CA LEU A 307 -13.10 2.58 -1.76
C LEU A 307 -13.18 3.07 -0.30
N TYR A 308 -12.06 3.49 0.28
CA TYR A 308 -12.07 4.01 1.65
C TYR A 308 -12.77 5.38 1.70
N LYS A 309 -13.91 5.43 2.39
CA LYS A 309 -14.66 6.66 2.68
C LYS A 309 -14.18 7.23 4.01
N ALA A 310 -13.74 8.49 4.02
CA ALA A 310 -13.29 9.18 5.22
C ALA A 310 -14.43 9.32 6.24
N ASP A 311 -14.09 9.28 7.53
CA ASP A 311 -15.03 9.61 8.60
C ASP A 311 -14.84 11.09 8.97
N PRO A 312 -15.89 11.93 8.94
CA PRO A 312 -15.77 13.36 9.27
C PRO A 312 -15.29 13.61 10.71
N GLN A 313 -15.56 12.69 11.63
CA GLN A 313 -15.30 12.88 13.05
C GLN A 313 -13.91 12.38 13.49
N THR A 314 -13.17 11.71 12.61
CA THR A 314 -11.84 11.18 12.93
C THR A 314 -10.79 11.66 11.93
N PRO A 315 -9.49 11.52 12.24
CA PRO A 315 -8.44 11.63 11.24
C PRO A 315 -8.68 10.67 10.07
N VAL A 316 -8.31 11.08 8.85
CA VAL A 316 -8.36 10.20 7.67
C VAL A 316 -7.22 9.16 7.71
N ARG A 317 -7.33 8.08 6.94
CA ARG A 317 -6.17 7.22 6.67
C ARG A 317 -5.14 7.96 5.80
N THR A 318 -3.90 7.46 5.80
CA THR A 318 -2.79 8.02 5.04
C THR A 318 -3.16 8.35 3.59
N ILE A 319 -2.98 9.62 3.20
CA ILE A 319 -3.05 10.05 1.79
C ILE A 319 -1.82 9.47 1.06
N LYS A 320 -2.07 8.71 -0.01
CA LYS A 320 -1.00 8.10 -0.82
C LYS A 320 -0.65 9.00 -2.00
N ALA A 321 0.64 9.07 -2.32
CA ALA A 321 1.13 9.77 -3.50
C ALA A 321 0.68 9.09 -4.81
N GLN A 322 0.63 7.76 -4.82
CA GLN A 322 0.22 6.97 -5.96
C GLN A 322 -0.94 6.05 -5.58
N GLY A 323 -1.96 6.02 -6.43
CA GLY A 323 -3.18 5.26 -6.22
C GLY A 323 -3.89 4.99 -7.53
N GLY A 324 -4.73 3.97 -7.55
CA GLY A 324 -5.64 3.72 -8.66
C GLY A 324 -6.91 4.56 -8.54
N GLN A 325 -7.79 4.46 -9.52
CA GLN A 325 -9.09 5.15 -9.53
C GLN A 325 -9.89 4.95 -8.22
N TYR A 326 -9.81 3.77 -7.61
CA TYR A 326 -10.57 3.45 -6.39
C TYR A 326 -9.74 3.61 -5.11
N THR A 327 -8.55 4.21 -5.17
CA THR A 327 -7.74 4.49 -3.98
C THR A 327 -8.25 5.75 -3.30
N GLY A 328 -8.73 5.60 -2.06
CA GLY A 328 -9.10 6.70 -1.19
C GLY A 328 -7.90 7.41 -0.54
N PRO A 329 -8.15 8.35 0.40
CA PRO A 329 -9.45 8.62 1.00
C PRO A 329 -10.41 9.36 0.06
N PHE A 330 -11.68 8.96 0.09
CA PHE A 330 -12.80 9.70 -0.51
C PHE A 330 -13.54 10.50 0.57
N SER A 331 -14.09 11.65 0.19
CA SER A 331 -14.94 12.45 1.07
C SER A 331 -16.19 11.67 1.48
N TRP A 332 -16.71 11.95 2.67
CA TRP A 332 -18.02 11.44 3.11
C TRP A 332 -19.18 11.90 2.22
N GLU A 333 -18.94 12.88 1.35
CA GLU A 333 -19.84 13.33 0.28
C GLU A 333 -19.74 12.49 -1.02
N ASN A 334 -19.16 11.28 -0.96
CA ASN A 334 -19.05 10.34 -2.08
C ASN A 334 -18.24 10.85 -3.29
N ARG A 335 -17.23 11.68 -3.03
CA ARG A 335 -16.39 12.33 -4.05
C ARG A 335 -14.92 12.26 -3.67
N ARG A 336 -14.02 12.66 -4.58
CA ARG A 336 -12.62 12.91 -4.21
C ARG A 336 -12.52 14.18 -3.37
N PHE A 337 -11.49 14.25 -2.52
CA PHE A 337 -11.09 15.51 -1.92
C PHE A 337 -10.43 16.41 -2.97
N SER A 338 -10.67 17.72 -2.88
CA SER A 338 -9.96 18.73 -3.66
C SER A 338 -8.50 18.82 -3.22
N ILE A 339 -7.65 19.48 -4.02
CA ILE A 339 -6.26 19.73 -3.64
C ILE A 339 -6.18 20.57 -2.35
N ALA A 340 -7.05 21.56 -2.18
CA ALA A 340 -7.08 22.38 -0.96
C ALA A 340 -7.48 21.56 0.28
N GLU A 341 -8.50 20.69 0.15
CA GLU A 341 -8.88 19.77 1.23
C GLU A 341 -7.73 18.81 1.58
N LEU A 342 -7.05 18.22 0.58
CA LEU A 342 -5.91 17.34 0.79
C LEU A 342 -4.71 18.06 1.43
N LYS A 343 -4.44 19.31 1.06
CA LYS A 343 -3.41 20.13 1.70
C LYS A 343 -3.69 20.29 3.19
N ARG A 344 -4.91 20.66 3.57
CA ARG A 344 -5.30 20.79 4.98
C ARG A 344 -5.25 19.47 5.73
N LEU A 345 -5.66 18.37 5.09
CA LEU A 345 -5.55 17.04 5.67
C LEU A 345 -4.09 16.61 5.91
N GLN A 346 -3.16 17.12 5.11
CA GLN A 346 -1.72 16.94 5.26
C GLN A 346 -1.05 18.05 6.10
N THR A 347 -1.80 19.06 6.57
CA THR A 347 -1.32 20.27 7.27
C THR A 347 -0.33 21.12 6.46
N ILE A 348 -0.42 21.07 5.13
CA ILE A 348 0.29 21.97 4.22
C ILE A 348 -0.46 23.31 4.18
N PRO A 349 0.23 24.45 4.36
CA PRO A 349 -0.43 25.75 4.44
C PRO A 349 -1.27 26.12 3.23
N ASP A 350 -2.39 26.80 3.45
CA ASP A 350 -3.36 27.16 2.42
C ASP A 350 -2.74 28.01 1.29
N ASP A 351 -1.83 28.91 1.62
CA ASP A 351 -1.11 29.80 0.69
C ASP A 351 0.17 29.17 0.09
N TYR A 352 0.53 27.94 0.48
CA TYR A 352 1.65 27.20 -0.13
C TYR A 352 1.28 26.70 -1.54
N GLU A 353 2.03 27.13 -2.56
CA GLU A 353 1.62 26.92 -3.95
C GLU A 353 2.21 25.63 -4.53
N LEU A 354 1.36 24.64 -4.83
CA LEU A 354 1.77 23.43 -5.54
C LEU A 354 1.71 23.62 -7.05
N VAL A 355 2.77 23.23 -7.75
CA VAL A 355 2.88 23.30 -9.21
C VAL A 355 2.66 21.91 -9.81
N GLY A 356 1.82 21.83 -10.84
CA GLY A 356 1.54 20.61 -11.59
C GLY A 356 0.05 20.37 -11.82
N ASN A 357 -0.28 19.29 -12.52
CA ASN A 357 -1.65 18.82 -12.63
C ASN A 357 -2.13 18.17 -11.32
N GLN A 358 -3.42 17.84 -11.24
CA GLN A 358 -4.03 17.25 -10.03
C GLN A 358 -3.25 16.04 -9.49
N GLN A 359 -2.85 15.12 -10.36
CA GLN A 359 -2.10 13.92 -9.97
C GLN A 359 -0.72 14.28 -9.39
N VAL A 360 0.00 15.21 -10.00
CA VAL A 360 1.31 15.70 -9.52
C VAL A 360 1.18 16.42 -8.17
N CYS A 361 0.10 17.19 -7.95
CA CYS A 361 -0.16 17.82 -6.66
C CYS A 361 -0.45 16.77 -5.58
N ILE A 362 -1.26 15.74 -5.89
CA ILE A 362 -1.54 14.62 -4.97
C ILE A 362 -0.26 13.86 -4.63
N GLU A 363 0.63 13.64 -5.61
CA GLU A 363 1.93 13.00 -5.39
C GLU A 363 2.78 13.78 -4.39
N GLN A 364 2.88 15.10 -4.55
CA GLN A 364 3.61 15.98 -3.64
C GLN A 364 3.02 15.95 -2.23
N ILE A 365 1.70 16.04 -2.11
CA ILE A 365 1.00 15.97 -0.80
C ILE A 365 1.24 14.61 -0.13
N GLY A 366 1.02 13.52 -0.86
CA GLY A 366 1.12 12.17 -0.32
C GLY A 366 2.55 11.75 0.05
N ASN A 367 3.56 12.26 -0.66
CA ASN A 367 4.97 12.03 -0.35
C ASN A 367 5.47 12.88 0.82
N SER A 368 4.92 14.09 0.99
CA SER A 368 5.36 15.02 2.03
C SER A 368 5.18 14.47 3.46
N VAL A 369 6.10 14.84 4.34
CA VAL A 369 5.90 14.75 5.80
C VAL A 369 4.88 15.83 6.19
N PRO A 370 3.85 15.51 7.01
CA PRO A 370 2.91 16.53 7.48
C PRO A 370 3.64 17.64 8.27
N PRO A 371 3.53 18.92 7.86
CA PRO A 371 4.27 19.99 8.51
C PRO A 371 3.99 20.10 10.01
N GLN A 372 2.74 19.90 10.47
CA GLN A 372 2.44 20.07 11.89
C GLN A 372 3.19 19.07 12.80
N LEU A 373 3.27 17.79 12.40
CA LEU A 373 4.08 16.79 13.10
C LEU A 373 5.56 17.20 13.11
N ALA A 374 6.07 17.59 11.94
CA ALA A 374 7.47 17.98 11.80
C ALA A 374 7.81 19.26 12.58
N ARG A 375 6.87 20.20 12.77
CA ARG A 375 7.09 21.41 13.58
C ARG A 375 7.36 21.05 15.03
N ILE A 376 6.61 20.10 15.58
CA ILE A 376 6.80 19.60 16.95
C ILE A 376 8.17 18.92 17.10
N LEU A 377 8.63 18.17 16.09
CA LEU A 377 9.99 17.60 16.06
C LEU A 377 11.08 18.68 15.92
N ALA A 378 10.84 19.71 15.10
CA ALA A 378 11.80 20.78 14.88
C ALA A 378 12.01 21.63 16.15
N ILE A 379 10.93 21.95 16.90
CA ILE A 379 11.08 22.67 18.18
C ILE A 379 11.76 21.82 19.26
N SER A 380 11.55 20.50 19.29
CA SER A 380 12.27 19.64 20.23
C SER A 380 13.76 19.52 19.89
N ILE A 381 14.11 19.61 18.60
CA ILE A 381 15.51 19.70 18.14
C ILE A 381 16.11 21.06 18.49
N LEU A 382 15.37 22.16 18.31
CA LEU A 382 15.85 23.48 18.74
C LEU A 382 16.20 23.49 20.23
N ASP A 383 15.32 22.95 21.07
CA ASP A 383 15.48 22.91 22.52
C ASP A 383 16.65 22.02 22.94
N GLN A 384 16.62 20.73 22.57
CA GLN A 384 17.58 19.73 23.08
C GLN A 384 18.92 19.70 22.33
N VAL A 385 18.92 20.01 21.03
CA VAL A 385 20.10 19.85 20.17
C VAL A 385 20.75 21.19 19.91
N MET A 386 19.96 22.21 19.56
CA MET A 386 20.50 23.54 19.28
C MET A 386 20.63 24.40 20.54
N ASN A 387 20.18 23.91 21.70
CA ASN A 387 20.23 24.59 23.00
C ASN A 387 19.55 25.97 22.97
N VAL A 388 18.48 26.10 22.19
CA VAL A 388 17.69 27.33 22.09
C VAL A 388 16.68 27.35 23.21
N LYS A 389 16.73 28.38 24.07
CA LYS A 389 15.74 28.57 25.13
C LYS A 389 14.41 29.03 24.53
N LEU A 390 13.44 28.13 24.48
CA LEU A 390 12.10 28.42 23.95
C LEU A 390 11.21 29.20 24.96
N PRO A 391 10.19 29.94 24.49
CA PRO A 391 9.23 30.66 25.34
C PRO A 391 8.26 29.78 26.14
N PHE A 392 8.36 28.47 25.95
CA PHE A 392 7.47 27.44 26.47
C PHE A 392 8.30 26.18 26.71
N ASN A 393 7.80 25.29 27.56
CA ASN A 393 8.47 24.03 27.88
C ASN A 393 7.84 22.89 27.09
N LEU A 394 8.67 22.01 26.55
CA LEU A 394 8.25 20.75 25.96
C LEU A 394 8.20 19.63 27.00
N SER A 395 7.39 18.61 26.72
CA SER A 395 7.39 17.35 27.47
C SER A 395 7.94 16.22 26.61
N TYR A 396 8.83 15.42 27.17
CA TYR A 396 9.60 14.41 26.43
C TYR A 396 9.32 12.98 26.90
N LEU A 397 9.18 12.08 25.94
CA LEU A 397 9.00 10.65 26.17
C LEU A 397 10.30 10.04 26.70
N SER A 398 10.23 9.33 27.83
CA SER A 398 11.33 8.48 28.28
C SER A 398 11.65 7.43 27.21
N GLN A 399 12.90 6.92 27.16
CA GLN A 399 13.30 5.96 26.12
C GLN A 399 12.47 4.66 26.14
N SER A 400 12.02 4.22 27.32
CA SER A 400 11.23 3.00 27.51
C SER A 400 9.73 3.16 27.20
N HIS A 401 9.23 4.39 27.11
CA HIS A 401 7.80 4.65 26.91
C HIS A 401 7.31 4.07 25.58
N LYS A 402 6.17 3.35 25.61
CA LYS A 402 5.55 2.75 24.43
C LYS A 402 4.22 3.44 24.12
N LEU A 403 4.12 4.02 22.93
CA LEU A 403 2.89 4.63 22.43
C LEU A 403 1.83 3.56 22.11
N GLY A 404 0.57 3.86 22.42
CA GLY A 404 -0.56 2.92 22.38
C GLY A 404 -1.27 2.84 21.03
N PHE A 405 -0.99 3.73 20.06
CA PHE A 405 -1.74 3.81 18.80
C PHE A 405 -1.81 2.48 18.02
N ARG A 406 -0.76 1.66 18.05
CA ARG A 406 -0.75 0.33 17.42
C ARG A 406 -1.65 -0.68 18.11
N GLN A 407 -1.75 -0.62 19.44
CA GLN A 407 -2.64 -1.50 20.21
C GLN A 407 -4.10 -1.14 19.94
N ARG A 408 -4.43 0.16 19.93
CA ARG A 408 -5.78 0.69 19.63
C ARG A 408 -6.28 0.30 18.24
N LYS A 409 -5.40 0.22 17.24
CA LYS A 409 -5.76 -0.20 15.87
C LYS A 409 -6.43 -1.57 15.81
N ARG A 410 -6.09 -2.50 16.72
CA ARG A 410 -6.74 -3.82 16.81
C ARG A 410 -8.17 -3.74 17.34
N GLN A 411 -8.47 -2.74 18.16
CA GLN A 411 -9.78 -2.52 18.78
C GLN A 411 -10.79 -1.93 17.77
N LEU A 412 -10.33 -1.18 16.76
CA LEU A 412 -11.17 -0.57 15.73
C LEU A 412 -12.00 -1.58 14.92
N THR A 413 -11.53 -2.83 14.79
CA THR A 413 -12.25 -3.88 14.04
C THR A 413 -13.67 -4.10 14.55
N LYS A 414 -13.88 -4.06 15.88
CA LYS A 414 -15.21 -4.23 16.49
C LYS A 414 -16.13 -3.05 16.14
N ILE A 415 -15.60 -1.84 16.23
CA ILE A 415 -16.33 -0.60 15.89
C ILE A 415 -16.75 -0.63 14.41
N TYR A 416 -15.83 -1.00 13.52
CA TYR A 416 -16.11 -1.11 12.09
C TYR A 416 -17.14 -2.18 11.76
N SER A 417 -17.06 -3.35 12.41
CA SER A 417 -18.05 -4.42 12.25
C SER A 417 -19.44 -3.95 12.67
N GLN A 418 -19.56 -3.26 13.81
CA GLN A 418 -20.84 -2.72 14.27
C GLN A 418 -21.41 -1.68 13.30
N LYS A 419 -20.56 -0.75 12.81
CA LYS A 419 -20.96 0.27 11.84
C LYS A 419 -21.46 -0.34 10.53
N ALA A 420 -20.83 -1.44 10.07
CA ALA A 420 -21.29 -2.16 8.90
C ALA A 420 -22.64 -2.83 9.12
N LYS A 421 -22.84 -3.52 10.26
CA LYS A 421 -24.12 -4.18 10.58
C LYS A 421 -25.29 -3.20 10.56
N THR A 422 -25.16 -2.07 11.26
CA THR A 422 -26.21 -1.03 11.28
C THR A 422 -26.51 -0.48 9.89
N ALA A 423 -25.49 -0.29 9.05
CA ALA A 423 -25.71 0.16 7.67
C ALA A 423 -26.36 -0.91 6.79
N ILE A 424 -25.98 -2.18 6.92
CA ILE A 424 -26.58 -3.30 6.18
C ILE A 424 -28.05 -3.49 6.56
N GLU A 425 -28.38 -3.38 7.85
CA GLU A 425 -29.76 -3.41 8.34
C GLU A 425 -30.57 -2.27 7.72
N HIS A 426 -30.01 -1.06 7.67
CA HIS A 426 -30.67 0.08 7.04
C HIS A 426 -30.93 -0.14 5.54
N LEU A 427 -29.92 -0.58 4.79
CA LEU A 427 -30.03 -0.84 3.35
C LEU A 427 -31.00 -1.98 3.03
N SER A 428 -31.08 -2.99 3.90
CA SER A 428 -32.06 -4.07 3.79
C SER A 428 -33.48 -3.53 4.00
N ASN A 429 -33.67 -2.64 4.98
CA ASN A 429 -34.97 -2.05 5.29
C ASN A 429 -35.46 -1.06 4.21
N THR A 430 -34.55 -0.39 3.49
CA THR A 430 -34.90 0.51 2.38
C THR A 430 -35.13 -0.23 1.06
N GLY A 431 -34.87 -1.54 1.00
CA GLY A 431 -34.99 -2.36 -0.21
C GLY A 431 -33.85 -2.16 -1.23
N GLU A 432 -32.81 -1.41 -0.88
CA GLU A 432 -31.62 -1.22 -1.72
C GLU A 432 -30.76 -2.50 -1.80
N ILE A 433 -30.88 -3.38 -0.80
CA ILE A 433 -30.43 -4.77 -0.89
C ILE A 433 -31.65 -5.60 -1.30
N SER A 434 -31.90 -5.70 -2.61
CA SER A 434 -32.84 -6.68 -3.14
C SER A 434 -32.25 -8.08 -2.98
N SER A 435 -33.06 -9.05 -2.57
CA SER A 435 -32.74 -10.47 -2.72
C SER A 435 -32.52 -10.76 -4.21
N LEU A 436 -31.29 -10.68 -4.67
CA LEU A 436 -30.91 -11.23 -5.96
C LEU A 436 -30.88 -12.74 -5.77
N THR A 437 -32.05 -13.36 -5.87
CA THR A 437 -32.13 -14.69 -6.45
C THR A 437 -31.55 -14.55 -7.86
N CYS A 438 -30.28 -14.91 -8.03
CA CYS A 438 -29.76 -15.20 -9.35
C CYS A 438 -30.68 -16.26 -9.94
N SER A 439 -31.57 -15.83 -10.81
CA SER A 439 -32.24 -16.70 -11.74
C SER A 439 -31.14 -17.16 -12.68
N ILE A 440 -30.63 -18.36 -12.39
CA ILE A 440 -29.84 -19.10 -13.34
C ILE A 440 -30.71 -19.24 -14.58
N HIS A 441 -30.42 -18.49 -15.63
CA HIS A 441 -30.99 -18.77 -16.93
C HIS A 441 -30.42 -20.12 -17.39
N GLU A 442 -31.30 -21.04 -17.79
CA GLU A 442 -30.90 -22.27 -18.49
C GLU A 442 -30.33 -21.88 -19.86
N ASP A 443 -29.03 -21.59 -19.95
CA ASP A 443 -28.30 -21.53 -21.21
C ASP A 443 -28.14 -22.97 -21.75
N LYS A 444 -29.21 -23.54 -22.30
CA LYS A 444 -29.14 -24.80 -23.04
C LYS A 444 -28.83 -24.49 -24.51
N GLY A 445 -27.57 -24.64 -24.90
CA GLY A 445 -27.15 -24.50 -26.29
C GLY A 445 -25.64 -24.63 -26.51
N GLU A 446 -25.27 -25.12 -27.68
CA GLU A 446 -23.88 -25.11 -28.13
C GLU A 446 -23.47 -23.68 -28.51
N THR A 447 -22.32 -23.25 -27.98
CA THR A 447 -21.77 -21.92 -28.15
C THR A 447 -20.40 -22.02 -28.80
N ILE A 448 -20.16 -21.25 -29.85
CA ILE A 448 -18.86 -21.18 -30.51
C ILE A 448 -18.07 -19.98 -29.96
N ARG A 449 -16.78 -20.21 -29.67
CA ARG A 449 -15.82 -19.17 -29.26
C ARG A 449 -14.50 -19.34 -30.00
N PHE A 450 -13.72 -18.26 -30.08
CA PHE A 450 -12.38 -18.26 -30.68
C PHE A 450 -11.36 -17.83 -29.63
N LEU A 451 -10.55 -18.75 -29.11
CA LEU A 451 -9.53 -18.46 -28.10
C LEU A 451 -8.25 -17.93 -28.76
N SER A 452 -7.80 -16.73 -28.40
CA SER A 452 -6.49 -16.20 -28.82
C SER A 452 -5.34 -16.98 -28.18
N LYS A 453 -4.39 -17.43 -29.01
CA LYS A 453 -3.16 -18.10 -28.56
C LYS A 453 -2.15 -17.16 -27.89
N GLU A 454 -2.22 -15.85 -28.17
CA GLU A 454 -1.26 -14.87 -27.65
C GLU A 454 -1.61 -14.43 -26.22
N ASN A 455 -2.89 -14.18 -25.96
CA ASN A 455 -3.32 -13.50 -24.73
C ASN A 455 -4.47 -14.20 -23.98
N PHE A 456 -4.89 -15.38 -24.44
CA PHE A 456 -5.94 -16.21 -23.83
C PHE A 456 -7.31 -15.52 -23.69
N SER A 457 -7.58 -14.50 -24.51
CA SER A 457 -8.89 -13.84 -24.57
C SER A 457 -9.80 -14.46 -25.63
N TRP A 458 -11.12 -14.36 -25.39
CA TRP A 458 -12.10 -14.67 -26.42
C TRP A 458 -12.12 -13.58 -27.48
N THR A 459 -12.12 -14.01 -28.74
CA THR A 459 -12.20 -13.13 -29.92
C THR A 459 -13.52 -13.38 -30.65
N LYS A 460 -13.99 -12.36 -31.38
CA LYS A 460 -15.29 -12.40 -32.06
C LYS A 460 -15.24 -13.14 -33.40
N GLU A 461 -14.08 -13.19 -34.03
CA GLU A 461 -13.90 -13.71 -35.39
C GLU A 461 -12.75 -14.72 -35.43
N ALA A 462 -12.84 -15.67 -36.36
CA ALA A 462 -11.76 -16.59 -36.64
C ALA A 462 -10.54 -15.85 -37.18
N SER A 463 -9.39 -16.10 -36.58
CA SER A 463 -8.08 -15.64 -37.06
C SER A 463 -7.06 -16.78 -37.02
N PRO A 464 -5.96 -16.71 -37.79
CA PRO A 464 -4.87 -17.71 -37.74
C PRO A 464 -4.27 -17.92 -36.33
N GLU A 465 -4.38 -16.89 -35.48
CA GLU A 465 -3.88 -16.87 -34.11
C GLU A 465 -4.93 -17.27 -33.07
N SER A 466 -6.10 -17.73 -33.52
CA SER A 466 -7.18 -18.20 -32.66
C SER A 466 -7.54 -19.66 -32.91
N VAL A 467 -8.06 -20.32 -31.88
CA VAL A 467 -8.59 -21.68 -31.99
C VAL A 467 -10.11 -21.64 -31.84
N LYS A 468 -10.83 -22.23 -32.79
CA LYS A 468 -12.29 -22.39 -32.71
C LYS A 468 -12.61 -23.48 -31.68
N ILE A 469 -13.48 -23.15 -30.73
CA ILE A 469 -13.88 -24.02 -29.63
C ILE A 469 -15.39 -24.09 -29.60
N PHE A 470 -15.92 -25.31 -29.55
CA PHE A 470 -17.32 -25.60 -29.30
C PHE A 470 -17.50 -25.82 -27.80
N LEU A 471 -18.42 -25.09 -27.19
CA LEU A 471 -18.70 -25.11 -25.75
C LEU A 471 -20.16 -25.45 -25.50
N THR A 472 -20.42 -26.27 -24.48
CA THR A 472 -21.75 -26.40 -23.90
C THR A 472 -21.69 -26.14 -22.41
N TYR A 473 -22.77 -25.58 -21.90
CA TYR A 473 -22.96 -25.32 -20.49
C TYR A 473 -24.22 -26.08 -20.07
N ASP A 474 -24.11 -26.86 -19.01
CA ASP A 474 -25.25 -27.50 -18.37
C ASP A 474 -25.21 -27.14 -16.89
N LEU A 475 -26.19 -26.36 -16.46
CA LEU A 475 -26.27 -25.86 -15.11
C LEU A 475 -27.55 -26.39 -14.44
N ASN A 476 -27.35 -27.16 -13.38
CA ASN A 476 -28.42 -27.58 -12.49
C ASN A 476 -28.11 -27.15 -11.06
N ASN A 477 -29.06 -27.31 -10.15
CA ASN A 477 -28.94 -26.85 -8.75
C ASN A 477 -27.75 -27.48 -7.98
N SER A 478 -27.12 -28.55 -8.49
CA SER A 478 -26.01 -29.23 -7.83
C SER A 478 -24.67 -29.07 -8.54
N PHE A 479 -24.64 -28.86 -9.86
CA PHE A 479 -23.41 -28.88 -10.64
C PHE A 479 -23.47 -27.89 -11.81
N LEU A 480 -22.33 -27.24 -12.09
CA LEU A 480 -22.08 -26.60 -13.38
C LEU A 480 -21.18 -27.52 -14.21
N VAL A 481 -21.66 -27.98 -15.36
CA VAL A 481 -20.85 -28.75 -16.32
C VAL A 481 -20.51 -27.84 -17.49
N ILE A 482 -19.22 -27.71 -17.76
CA ILE A 482 -18.71 -27.00 -18.93
C ILE A 482 -18.00 -28.04 -19.78
N SER A 483 -18.49 -28.24 -21.01
CA SER A 483 -17.86 -29.17 -21.93
C SER A 483 -17.26 -28.42 -23.11
N ALA A 484 -16.11 -28.89 -23.59
CA ALA A 484 -15.40 -28.27 -24.71
C ALA A 484 -14.91 -29.30 -25.73
N SER A 485 -15.00 -28.94 -27.01
CA SER A 485 -14.43 -29.69 -28.13
C SER A 485 -13.86 -28.76 -29.20
N THR A 486 -12.86 -29.23 -29.95
CA THR A 486 -12.42 -28.58 -31.20
C THR A 486 -13.20 -29.07 -32.42
N ASN A 487 -13.97 -30.15 -32.26
CA ASN A 487 -14.77 -30.78 -33.29
C ASN A 487 -16.24 -30.40 -33.13
N GLU A 488 -16.93 -30.18 -34.25
CA GLU A 488 -18.37 -29.92 -34.27
C GLU A 488 -19.18 -31.18 -33.91
N ILE A 489 -18.64 -32.35 -34.21
CA ILE A 489 -19.24 -33.64 -33.85
C ILE A 489 -18.55 -34.16 -32.60
N TRP A 490 -19.31 -34.21 -31.51
CA TRP A 490 -18.79 -34.52 -30.18
C TRP A 490 -18.69 -36.02 -29.97
N LYS A 491 -17.58 -36.47 -29.36
CA LYS A 491 -17.51 -37.83 -28.82
C LYS A 491 -18.46 -37.98 -27.63
N GLU A 492 -19.04 -39.18 -27.47
CA GLU A 492 -19.89 -39.48 -26.31
C GLU A 492 -19.08 -39.39 -25.01
N GLU A 493 -17.91 -40.03 -24.98
CA GLU A 493 -17.04 -40.08 -23.81
C GLU A 493 -16.14 -38.83 -23.67
N ASN A 494 -15.80 -38.48 -22.43
CA ASN A 494 -14.84 -37.42 -22.13
C ASN A 494 -13.43 -38.01 -22.00
N GLU A 495 -12.45 -37.42 -22.65
CA GLU A 495 -11.04 -37.82 -22.56
C GLU A 495 -10.43 -37.43 -21.22
N PHE A 496 -10.88 -36.30 -20.64
CA PHE A 496 -10.62 -35.96 -19.25
C PHE A 496 -11.73 -35.09 -18.64
N VAL A 497 -11.81 -35.12 -17.31
CA VAL A 497 -12.70 -34.28 -16.50
C VAL A 497 -11.91 -33.64 -15.37
N ILE A 498 -12.11 -32.35 -15.12
CA ILE A 498 -11.60 -31.67 -13.92
C ILE A 498 -12.79 -31.34 -13.02
N ASP A 499 -12.86 -31.99 -11.86
CA ASP A 499 -13.83 -31.66 -10.82
C ASP A 499 -13.27 -30.55 -9.93
N VAL A 500 -13.88 -29.38 -9.95
CA VAL A 500 -13.50 -28.21 -9.14
C VAL A 500 -14.52 -28.01 -8.02
N TYR A 501 -14.06 -27.99 -6.78
CA TYR A 501 -14.92 -27.90 -5.60
C TYR A 501 -14.29 -27.05 -4.50
N PRO A 502 -15.06 -26.57 -3.52
CA PRO A 502 -14.51 -25.86 -2.37
C PRO A 502 -13.57 -26.74 -1.57
N SER A 503 -12.41 -26.21 -1.18
CA SER A 503 -11.47 -26.94 -0.32
C SER A 503 -12.08 -27.19 1.06
N PHE A 504 -11.60 -28.25 1.74
CA PHE A 504 -12.05 -28.61 3.09
C PHE A 504 -12.02 -27.41 4.05
N GLY A 505 -13.15 -27.11 4.71
CA GLY A 505 -13.31 -25.95 5.59
C GLY A 505 -13.86 -24.68 4.91
N TYR A 506 -14.22 -24.74 3.62
CA TYR A 506 -14.84 -23.65 2.86
C TYR A 506 -16.18 -24.08 2.25
N ASP A 507 -17.12 -24.56 3.07
CA ASP A 507 -18.36 -25.21 2.62
C ASP A 507 -19.36 -24.29 1.88
N GLU A 508 -19.13 -22.97 1.91
CA GLU A 508 -19.92 -21.97 1.18
C GLU A 508 -19.04 -21.21 0.18
N TRP A 509 -19.08 -21.63 -1.09
CA TRP A 509 -18.53 -20.85 -2.21
C TRP A 509 -19.63 -20.08 -2.96
N VAL A 510 -19.21 -19.03 -3.67
CA VAL A 510 -20.10 -18.02 -4.27
C VAL A 510 -20.95 -18.52 -5.46
N LEU A 511 -20.73 -19.75 -5.92
CA LEU A 511 -21.34 -20.28 -7.15
C LEU A 511 -22.72 -20.93 -6.95
N GLY A 512 -23.14 -21.17 -5.72
CA GLY A 512 -24.45 -21.80 -5.43
C GLY A 512 -24.60 -23.26 -5.87
N THR A 513 -23.60 -23.86 -6.52
CA THR A 513 -23.53 -25.29 -6.90
C THR A 513 -22.70 -26.08 -5.89
N ARG A 514 -22.49 -27.39 -6.05
CA ARG A 514 -21.57 -28.20 -5.21
C ARG A 514 -20.18 -28.34 -5.83
N SER A 515 -20.12 -28.42 -7.15
CA SER A 515 -18.86 -28.43 -7.90
C SER A 515 -19.06 -27.92 -9.34
N VAL A 516 -17.95 -27.60 -9.99
CA VAL A 516 -17.88 -27.32 -11.43
C VAL A 516 -17.10 -28.45 -12.09
N LYS A 517 -17.66 -29.04 -13.15
CA LYS A 517 -17.02 -30.08 -13.95
C LYS A 517 -16.56 -29.50 -15.28
N LEU A 518 -15.28 -29.58 -15.55
CA LEU A 518 -14.69 -29.19 -16.83
C LEU A 518 -14.43 -30.45 -17.66
N CYS A 519 -15.26 -30.70 -18.66
CA CYS A 519 -15.28 -31.92 -19.46
C CYS A 519 -14.67 -31.69 -20.84
N ALA A 520 -13.61 -32.41 -21.17
CA ALA A 520 -12.95 -32.31 -22.47
C ALA A 520 -13.26 -33.51 -23.36
N LYS A 521 -13.61 -33.24 -24.63
CA LYS A 521 -13.81 -34.29 -25.65
C LYS A 521 -12.52 -34.73 -26.33
N GLU A 522 -11.46 -33.93 -26.21
CA GLU A 522 -10.11 -34.25 -26.67
C GLU A 522 -9.08 -33.95 -25.58
N LEU A 523 -8.02 -34.77 -25.50
CA LEU A 523 -6.86 -34.48 -24.67
C LEU A 523 -5.96 -33.46 -25.38
N ASP A 524 -6.31 -32.17 -25.25
CA ASP A 524 -5.62 -31.06 -25.90
C ASP A 524 -5.41 -29.87 -24.96
N THR A 525 -4.27 -29.19 -25.12
CA THR A 525 -3.87 -28.07 -24.25
C THR A 525 -4.73 -26.84 -24.43
N GLN A 526 -5.21 -26.57 -25.65
CA GLN A 526 -6.10 -25.44 -25.93
C GLN A 526 -7.48 -25.71 -25.32
N ILE A 527 -7.98 -26.95 -25.44
CA ILE A 527 -9.22 -27.36 -24.75
C ILE A 527 -9.12 -27.18 -23.24
N PHE A 528 -8.00 -27.60 -22.63
CA PHE A 528 -7.77 -27.38 -21.20
C PHE A 528 -7.84 -25.90 -20.82
N THR A 529 -7.13 -25.03 -21.55
CA THR A 529 -7.14 -23.59 -21.30
C THR A 529 -8.51 -22.97 -21.55
N SER A 530 -9.21 -23.39 -22.60
CA SER A 530 -10.56 -22.92 -22.94
C SER A 530 -11.59 -23.28 -21.87
N LEU A 531 -11.50 -24.47 -21.27
CA LEU A 531 -12.38 -24.89 -20.18
C LEU A 531 -12.22 -23.99 -18.95
N TRP A 532 -10.99 -23.70 -18.53
CA TRP A 532 -10.73 -22.74 -17.44
C TRP A 532 -11.17 -21.33 -17.81
N LYS A 533 -11.02 -20.92 -19.07
CA LYS A 533 -11.48 -19.60 -19.55
C LYS A 533 -13.00 -19.47 -19.52
N ALA A 534 -13.70 -20.50 -19.99
CA ALA A 534 -15.15 -20.59 -19.95
C ALA A 534 -15.66 -20.61 -18.50
N PHE A 535 -14.94 -21.27 -17.59
CA PHE A 535 -15.26 -21.21 -16.17
C PHE A 535 -15.08 -19.81 -15.58
N GLU A 536 -13.97 -19.12 -15.88
CA GLU A 536 -13.76 -17.73 -15.46
C GLU A 536 -14.85 -16.79 -16.00
N GLU A 537 -15.26 -16.96 -17.26
CA GLU A 537 -16.36 -16.21 -17.87
C GLU A 537 -17.69 -16.45 -17.15
N LYS A 538 -18.09 -17.72 -16.95
CA LYS A 538 -19.32 -18.08 -16.23
C LYS A 538 -19.29 -17.65 -14.76
N LEU A 539 -18.14 -17.75 -14.09
CA LEU A 539 -17.94 -17.20 -12.75
C LEU A 539 -18.21 -15.70 -12.73
N ASN A 540 -17.69 -14.95 -13.69
CA ASN A 540 -17.90 -13.51 -13.80
C ASN A 540 -19.37 -13.16 -14.13
N GLU A 541 -20.04 -13.94 -14.98
CA GLU A 541 -21.47 -13.79 -15.27
C GLU A 541 -22.33 -14.02 -14.01
N MET A 542 -22.12 -15.13 -13.30
CA MET A 542 -22.93 -15.52 -12.13
C MET A 542 -22.70 -14.60 -10.92
N THR A 543 -21.47 -14.12 -10.72
CA THR A 543 -21.09 -13.35 -9.52
C THR A 543 -20.95 -11.85 -9.80
N GLY A 544 -21.19 -11.45 -11.04
CA GLY A 544 -20.98 -10.11 -11.55
C GLY A 544 -19.53 -9.72 -11.75
N LYS A 545 -18.56 -10.14 -10.90
CA LYS A 545 -17.18 -9.62 -10.93
C LYS A 545 -16.02 -10.50 -10.40
N ALA A 546 -16.21 -11.77 -10.02
CA ALA A 546 -15.11 -12.62 -9.52
C ALA A 546 -14.28 -13.25 -10.66
N ASP A 547 -12.96 -13.31 -10.48
CA ASP A 547 -12.03 -14.13 -11.27
C ASP A 547 -11.59 -15.36 -10.46
N LEU A 548 -10.91 -16.33 -11.09
CA LEU A 548 -10.50 -17.57 -10.43
C LEU A 548 -9.56 -17.33 -9.24
N VAL A 549 -8.72 -16.30 -9.29
CA VAL A 549 -7.82 -15.91 -8.19
C VAL A 549 -8.63 -15.39 -7.00
N GLN A 550 -9.67 -14.60 -7.24
CA GLN A 550 -10.56 -14.12 -6.18
C GLN A 550 -11.39 -15.24 -5.55
N LEU A 551 -11.79 -16.22 -6.35
CA LEU A 551 -12.47 -17.43 -5.90
C LEU A 551 -11.54 -18.29 -5.02
N SER A 552 -10.29 -18.48 -5.45
CA SER A 552 -9.29 -19.28 -4.74
C SER A 552 -8.71 -18.58 -3.51
N GLY A 553 -8.63 -17.25 -3.52
CA GLY A 553 -7.83 -16.48 -2.57
C GLY A 553 -6.37 -16.37 -3.00
N TYR A 554 -5.60 -15.52 -2.33
CA TYR A 554 -4.18 -15.30 -2.68
C TYR A 554 -3.34 -16.53 -2.34
N TYR A 555 -2.41 -16.94 -3.21
CA TYR A 555 -1.62 -18.18 -3.08
C TYR A 555 -0.81 -18.34 -1.78
N GLN A 556 -0.56 -17.25 -1.05
CA GLN A 556 0.12 -17.27 0.25
C GLN A 556 -0.77 -17.83 1.37
N TYR A 557 -2.05 -18.03 1.10
CA TYR A 557 -3.03 -18.60 2.01
C TYR A 557 -3.52 -19.95 1.46
N ASN A 558 -4.22 -20.72 2.29
CA ASN A 558 -4.83 -21.98 1.86
C ASN A 558 -5.82 -21.71 0.72
N ALA A 559 -5.64 -22.40 -0.41
CA ALA A 559 -6.52 -22.32 -1.56
C ALA A 559 -7.95 -22.70 -1.15
N ARG A 560 -8.91 -21.85 -1.51
CA ARG A 560 -10.34 -22.03 -1.20
C ARG A 560 -11.05 -22.98 -2.16
N ILE A 561 -10.43 -23.28 -3.30
CA ILE A 561 -10.90 -24.26 -4.27
C ILE A 561 -9.81 -25.28 -4.55
N SER A 562 -10.22 -26.50 -4.85
CA SER A 562 -9.36 -27.61 -5.27
C SER A 562 -9.86 -28.16 -6.59
N GLY A 563 -8.94 -28.63 -7.43
CA GLY A 563 -9.25 -29.32 -8.69
C GLY A 563 -8.80 -30.77 -8.64
N VAL A 564 -9.58 -31.68 -9.21
CA VAL A 564 -9.16 -33.07 -9.42
C VAL A 564 -9.36 -33.42 -10.88
N MET A 565 -8.26 -33.56 -11.61
CA MET A 565 -8.28 -34.01 -12.99
C MET A 565 -8.24 -35.54 -13.06
N ASN A 566 -9.17 -36.12 -13.82
CA ASN A 566 -9.27 -37.56 -14.09
C ASN A 566 -9.29 -37.78 -15.60
N PHE A 567 -8.52 -38.76 -16.08
CA PHE A 567 -8.49 -39.16 -17.49
C PHE A 567 -9.46 -40.31 -17.75
N HIS A 568 -9.85 -40.49 -19.01
CA HIS A 568 -10.62 -41.66 -19.42
C HIS A 568 -9.85 -42.96 -19.08
N PRO A 569 -10.50 -44.01 -18.54
CA PRO A 569 -9.80 -45.20 -18.04
C PRO A 569 -8.93 -45.93 -19.07
N GLN A 570 -9.30 -45.87 -20.34
CA GLN A 570 -8.58 -46.52 -21.44
C GLN A 570 -7.55 -45.60 -22.12
N ARG A 571 -7.37 -44.38 -21.63
CA ARG A 571 -6.50 -43.38 -22.26
C ARG A 571 -5.05 -43.55 -21.79
N GLU A 572 -4.14 -43.68 -22.75
CA GLU A 572 -2.72 -43.48 -22.48
C GLU A 572 -2.41 -41.99 -22.29
N VAL A 573 -1.68 -41.69 -21.21
CA VAL A 573 -1.39 -40.32 -20.77
C VAL A 573 0.12 -40.16 -20.61
N ASP A 574 0.68 -39.21 -21.34
CA ASP A 574 2.10 -38.88 -21.27
C ASP A 574 2.49 -38.23 -19.94
N SER A 575 3.81 -38.07 -19.74
CA SER A 575 4.35 -37.50 -18.51
C SER A 575 3.94 -36.05 -18.27
N PHE A 576 3.72 -35.25 -19.32
CA PHE A 576 3.33 -33.85 -19.17
C PHE A 576 1.89 -33.74 -18.63
N TRP A 577 0.95 -34.51 -19.17
CA TRP A 577 -0.42 -34.53 -18.67
C TRP A 577 -0.52 -35.07 -17.24
N ARG A 578 0.38 -35.98 -16.82
CA ARG A 578 0.51 -36.37 -15.42
C ARG A 578 0.97 -35.21 -14.52
N VAL A 579 1.89 -34.37 -15.00
CA VAL A 579 2.30 -33.14 -14.30
C VAL A 579 1.11 -32.18 -14.16
N VAL A 580 0.34 -31.95 -15.22
CA VAL A 580 -0.90 -31.15 -15.17
C VAL A 580 -1.87 -31.72 -14.13
N GLN A 581 -2.03 -33.05 -14.09
CA GLN A 581 -2.86 -33.72 -13.09
C GLN A 581 -2.38 -33.46 -11.65
N CYS A 582 -1.08 -33.53 -11.40
CA CYS A 582 -0.48 -33.18 -10.10
C CYS A 582 -0.80 -31.73 -9.72
N ILE A 583 -0.60 -30.79 -10.64
CA ILE A 583 -0.83 -29.35 -10.41
C ILE A 583 -2.29 -29.07 -10.07
N THR A 584 -3.25 -29.68 -10.77
CA THR A 584 -4.69 -29.48 -10.46
C THR A 584 -5.02 -29.87 -9.02
N ARG A 585 -4.32 -30.89 -8.46
CA ARG A 585 -4.40 -31.33 -7.06
C ARG A 585 -3.51 -30.53 -6.09
N CYS A 586 -3.03 -29.37 -6.52
CA CYS A 586 -2.13 -28.48 -5.76
C CYS A 586 -0.75 -29.08 -5.44
N ILE A 587 -0.31 -30.12 -6.14
CA ILE A 587 1.02 -30.74 -5.93
C ILE A 587 2.07 -29.97 -6.74
N GLY A 588 3.14 -29.51 -6.08
CA GLY A 588 4.16 -28.66 -6.69
C GLY A 588 3.73 -27.21 -6.93
N THR A 589 2.75 -26.72 -6.16
CA THR A 589 2.20 -25.35 -6.28
C THR A 589 2.29 -24.58 -4.96
N ALA A 590 2.12 -23.26 -5.02
CA ALA A 590 2.09 -22.33 -3.87
C ALA A 590 3.36 -22.31 -2.97
N ALA A 591 4.44 -22.97 -3.38
CA ALA A 591 5.73 -23.00 -2.71
C ALA A 591 6.87 -22.70 -3.71
N GLN A 592 7.99 -22.16 -3.21
CA GLN A 592 9.23 -22.07 -3.97
C GLN A 592 9.91 -23.44 -3.89
N LEU A 593 10.15 -24.05 -5.04
CA LEU A 593 10.66 -25.42 -5.15
C LEU A 593 11.77 -25.48 -6.18
N THR A 594 12.79 -26.27 -5.86
CA THR A 594 13.88 -26.63 -6.78
C THR A 594 13.38 -27.58 -7.88
N THR A 595 14.16 -27.72 -8.95
CA THR A 595 13.89 -28.71 -10.02
C THR A 595 13.81 -30.14 -9.49
N THR A 596 14.70 -30.50 -8.55
CA THR A 596 14.70 -31.82 -7.91
C THR A 596 13.41 -32.07 -7.10
N GLU A 597 12.95 -31.08 -6.34
CA GLU A 597 11.71 -31.20 -5.55
C GLU A 597 10.47 -31.31 -6.44
N LEU A 598 10.40 -30.51 -7.52
CA LEU A 598 9.33 -30.60 -8.51
C LEU A 598 9.33 -31.97 -9.20
N ALA A 599 10.49 -32.47 -9.61
CA ALA A 599 10.66 -33.79 -10.21
C ALA A 599 10.16 -34.91 -9.30
N LYS A 600 10.52 -34.84 -8.02
CA LYS A 600 10.05 -35.79 -7.00
C LYS A 600 8.54 -35.71 -6.78
N GLN A 601 7.97 -34.50 -6.68
CA GLN A 601 6.54 -34.31 -6.44
C GLN A 601 5.68 -34.72 -7.63
N TRP A 602 6.16 -34.50 -8.87
CA TRP A 602 5.46 -34.87 -10.09
C TRP A 602 5.75 -36.29 -10.58
N GLY A 603 6.74 -36.97 -9.99
CA GLY A 603 7.13 -38.32 -10.40
C GLY A 603 7.74 -38.36 -11.81
N VAL A 604 8.51 -37.33 -12.17
CA VAL A 604 9.15 -37.18 -13.50
C VAL A 604 10.67 -37.02 -13.34
N LYS A 605 11.40 -37.16 -14.45
CA LYS A 605 12.84 -36.88 -14.47
C LYS A 605 13.12 -35.39 -14.38
N GLU A 606 14.14 -35.04 -13.61
CA GLU A 606 14.54 -33.64 -13.38
C GLU A 606 14.92 -32.89 -14.67
N GLU A 607 15.55 -33.58 -15.62
CA GLU A 607 15.94 -33.03 -16.94
C GLU A 607 14.76 -32.46 -17.75
N ASN A 608 13.53 -32.92 -17.47
CA ASN A 608 12.33 -32.49 -18.19
C ASN A 608 11.58 -31.32 -17.51
N ILE A 609 11.99 -30.89 -16.31
CA ILE A 609 11.26 -29.89 -15.54
C ILE A 609 11.14 -28.57 -16.29
N PHE A 610 12.23 -28.08 -16.86
CA PHE A 610 12.22 -26.81 -17.58
C PHE A 610 11.27 -26.84 -18.79
N LEU A 611 11.25 -27.95 -19.54
CA LEU A 611 10.31 -28.17 -20.64
C LEU A 611 8.85 -28.11 -20.14
N TYR A 612 8.54 -28.77 -19.03
CA TYR A 612 7.19 -28.74 -18.47
C TYR A 612 6.78 -27.36 -17.96
N LEU A 613 7.68 -26.62 -17.31
CA LEU A 613 7.44 -25.24 -16.88
C LEU A 613 7.15 -24.31 -18.07
N GLN A 614 7.86 -24.47 -19.18
CA GLN A 614 7.56 -23.74 -20.43
C GLN A 614 6.19 -24.12 -21.00
N SER A 615 5.89 -25.42 -21.08
CA SER A 615 4.59 -25.90 -21.57
C SER A 615 3.42 -25.40 -20.70
N LEU A 616 3.59 -25.34 -19.38
CA LEU A 616 2.60 -24.77 -18.46
C LEU A 616 2.35 -23.29 -18.75
N ARG A 617 3.40 -22.50 -19.01
CA ARG A 617 3.23 -21.09 -19.39
C ARG A 617 2.50 -20.93 -20.71
N ASN A 618 2.74 -21.79 -21.68
CA ASN A 618 2.01 -21.80 -22.96
C ASN A 618 0.52 -22.12 -22.76
N MET A 619 0.15 -22.81 -21.68
CA MET A 619 -1.24 -23.07 -21.27
C MET A 619 -1.85 -21.94 -20.42
N GLY A 620 -1.09 -20.88 -20.15
CA GLY A 620 -1.53 -19.73 -19.36
C GLY A 620 -1.31 -19.85 -17.85
N TYR A 621 -0.52 -20.84 -17.38
CA TYR A 621 -0.09 -20.87 -15.98
C TYR A 621 0.90 -19.74 -15.70
N GLU A 622 0.73 -19.12 -14.53
CA GLU A 622 1.77 -18.28 -13.96
C GLU A 622 2.87 -19.16 -13.39
N VAL A 623 4.05 -19.09 -13.99
CA VAL A 623 5.27 -19.73 -13.49
C VAL A 623 6.29 -18.63 -13.23
N ARG A 624 6.78 -18.57 -12.00
CA ARG A 624 7.76 -17.58 -11.59
C ARG A 624 9.10 -18.26 -11.30
N SER A 625 10.16 -17.65 -11.79
CA SER A 625 11.57 -17.91 -11.49
C SER A 625 12.26 -16.63 -10.98
N HIS A 626 13.54 -16.73 -10.61
CA HIS A 626 14.38 -15.57 -10.30
C HIS A 626 14.33 -14.46 -11.37
N ASN A 627 14.31 -14.82 -12.65
CA ASN A 627 14.26 -13.87 -13.77
C ASN A 627 12.93 -13.09 -13.83
N THR A 628 11.83 -13.77 -13.51
CA THR A 628 10.50 -13.15 -13.51
C THR A 628 10.19 -12.39 -12.22
N ASN A 629 10.77 -12.86 -11.10
CA ASN A 629 10.62 -12.36 -9.74
C ASN A 629 11.93 -12.58 -8.96
N PRO A 630 12.76 -11.54 -8.77
CA PRO A 630 14.07 -11.65 -8.11
C PRO A 630 14.06 -12.19 -6.68
N GLN A 631 12.87 -12.28 -6.06
CA GLN A 631 12.70 -12.87 -4.73
C GLN A 631 12.72 -14.39 -4.70
N ILE A 632 12.59 -15.04 -5.84
CA ILE A 632 12.72 -16.49 -5.94
C ILE A 632 14.22 -16.79 -6.04
N SER A 633 14.70 -17.72 -5.23
CA SER A 633 16.12 -18.09 -5.25
C SER A 633 16.51 -18.58 -6.65
N MET A 634 17.78 -18.37 -7.05
CA MET A 634 18.25 -18.95 -8.31
C MET A 634 18.09 -20.47 -8.29
N GLY A 635 17.51 -21.03 -9.35
CA GLY A 635 17.23 -22.48 -9.46
C GLY A 635 15.90 -22.93 -8.84
N GLU A 636 15.16 -22.04 -8.19
CA GLU A 636 13.81 -22.30 -7.68
C GLU A 636 12.73 -21.73 -8.59
N TYR A 637 11.55 -22.34 -8.50
CA TYR A 637 10.36 -21.96 -9.25
C TYR A 637 9.14 -21.94 -8.34
N LEU A 638 8.18 -21.07 -8.67
CA LEU A 638 6.90 -20.95 -7.99
C LEU A 638 5.77 -20.98 -9.02
N ILE A 639 4.86 -21.92 -8.85
CA ILE A 639 3.56 -21.98 -9.56
C ILE A 639 2.49 -21.54 -8.54
N PRO A 640 2.00 -20.30 -8.58
CA PRO A 640 1.16 -19.77 -7.51
C PRO A 640 -0.21 -20.46 -7.39
N TYR A 641 -0.79 -20.92 -8.50
CA TYR A 641 -2.16 -21.46 -8.52
C TYR A 641 -2.22 -22.80 -9.27
N ALA A 642 -3.16 -23.66 -8.85
CA ALA A 642 -3.46 -24.96 -9.48
C ALA A 642 -4.20 -24.84 -10.82
N PHE A 643 -4.54 -23.63 -11.23
CA PHE A 643 -5.24 -23.29 -12.47
C PHE A 643 -4.48 -22.19 -13.23
N PRO A 644 -4.67 -22.08 -14.55
CA PRO A 644 -4.04 -21.02 -15.33
C PRO A 644 -4.65 -19.65 -15.01
N THR A 645 -3.81 -18.62 -14.91
CA THR A 645 -4.24 -17.24 -14.63
C THR A 645 -4.35 -16.48 -15.93
N LEU A 646 -5.49 -16.66 -16.63
CA LEU A 646 -5.77 -16.20 -17.99
C LEU A 646 -6.04 -14.69 -18.12
N ASN A 647 -5.35 -13.89 -17.31
CA ASN A 647 -5.42 -12.43 -17.32
C ASN A 647 -4.41 -11.88 -18.34
N PRO A 648 -4.86 -11.27 -19.44
CA PRO A 648 -3.98 -10.76 -20.50
C PRO A 648 -3.05 -9.62 -20.02
N LYS A 649 -3.34 -8.99 -18.87
CA LYS A 649 -2.50 -7.96 -18.24
C LYS A 649 -1.47 -8.53 -17.26
N SER A 650 -1.40 -9.84 -17.08
CA SER A 650 -0.39 -10.46 -16.24
C SER A 650 0.99 -10.27 -16.87
N VAL A 651 1.78 -9.35 -16.30
CA VAL A 651 3.15 -9.06 -16.75
C VAL A 651 4.03 -10.31 -16.64
N GLN A 652 3.71 -11.21 -15.72
CA GLN A 652 4.48 -12.43 -15.47
C GLN A 652 4.40 -13.42 -16.63
N LEU A 653 3.28 -13.47 -17.36
CA LEU A 653 3.13 -14.32 -18.55
C LEU A 653 4.01 -13.89 -19.72
N ARG A 654 4.56 -12.67 -19.70
CA ARG A 654 5.34 -12.09 -20.81
C ARG A 654 6.85 -12.00 -20.56
N LYS A 655 7.33 -12.32 -19.35
CA LYS A 655 8.76 -12.28 -19.01
C LYS A 655 9.48 -13.56 -19.45
N SER A 656 10.78 -13.54 -19.72
CA SER A 656 11.55 -14.79 -19.88
C SER A 656 11.50 -15.60 -18.59
N LEU A 657 11.27 -16.91 -18.69
CA LEU A 657 11.49 -17.85 -17.58
C LEU A 657 12.96 -17.84 -17.16
#